data_AF-A0A9D8FXK5-F1
#
_entry.id   AF-A0A9D8FXK5-F1
#
_cell.length_a   1.000
_cell.length_b   1.000
_cell.length_c   1.000
_cell.angle_alpha   90.00
_cell.angle_beta   90.00
_cell.angle_gamma   90.00
#
_symmetry.space_group_name_H-M   'P 1'
#
loop_
_entity.id
_entity.type
_entity.pdbx_description
1 polymer ?
#
loop_
_entity_poly.entity_id
_entity_poly.type
_entity_poly.pdbx_seq_one_letter_code
_entity_poly.pdbx_strand_id
1 'polypeptide(L)'
;MNSIMLARQVEERYQRYLKTMFYFRDPVLRESFAQALASGHLSQGPFLEATPIFKKGDTPRALFTRLLGSAPDDGFSKALELEGGRPLHLHQHRAIERIDQGHNVIVATGTGSGKTEAFLYPILLHLYRQHQAGKLGAGVRALVLYPMNALANDQRERLGEISKRLGAEKSLRFTFGQYIGETPEDEKDSRRNVRDHMEHRFAGELVLRTEMRKTPPHILLTNYSMLEYLLIRPDDSPLFDKGQARWWTFLVLDEAHLYRGARGIEMGMLIRRLKQRLREGGCAGEFRCIATSATLVGKEKDKQAVADFAYKLFGEPFAEGDVILGETEAISLTDRRAAELCRCITGNPLPVQQVADKIFGDVPAEHRSRELTNLVERLTQTRDALTSPPVLSARYHLFLRSLEGAYIQFLPQEQILLEKNDGDPSAAIFEIALCRECGQHYIVAPKGLKSGKLTEAIRDPSHEEFGATFLRPIENDDDTREDDEDENEDAKPSIKEIYQLCVRCGEMAKDKPHCSHNDLIRVVKEKSNDNDDKADQIKQCGNCGYNAAGRDPVREIVHGTDGPHSVIATTLYQNLERKKVLAFADSRQEAAFFAWYLDKSYHDILSRNLFLRIAKSFKEFPSGGIALATIADRALLGFRDAFKESESDDEPTIRKNIWRALYREFLTEEQRISLEGVGLICWSIEFPKWFKIPDVLRQPPWSLTEVEARDLAVVLLDTMRTKYAVELKCKGDVALNWQDLELGRMQTRFRCGSRAKQKDVVNWCGAQGSRARLLVKLAQGKVDKDQIERTLREIWQALTLEEDTPLLERIDDARRLNPYWWRSRLIAEQETIFECRICGRIQTISVRGICTRRGCPGTLRETSRPNLELDHYRALYEDDLPGSLVVEEHTAQLDHNKAREFQQRFKDGKIHVLS
;
A
#
# COMPACT_ATOMS: atom_id res chain seq x y z
N MET A 1 8.69 19.62 11.12
CA MET A 1 8.18 18.72 12.18
C MET A 1 9.27 17.71 12.54
N ASN A 2 9.47 17.39 13.82
CA ASN A 2 10.52 16.46 14.28
C ASN A 2 10.23 15.01 13.81
N SER A 3 11.25 14.29 13.31
CA SER A 3 11.15 12.89 12.84
C SER A 3 10.61 11.90 13.89
N ILE A 4 10.88 12.11 15.18
CA ILE A 4 10.33 11.28 16.27
C ILE A 4 8.81 11.47 16.37
N MET A 5 8.36 12.72 16.29
CA MET A 5 6.93 13.05 16.31
C MET A 5 6.23 12.52 15.06
N LEU A 6 6.89 12.57 13.91
CA LEU A 6 6.37 11.95 12.68
C LEU A 6 6.18 10.44 12.86
N ALA A 7 7.18 9.73 13.40
CA ALA A 7 7.07 8.29 13.64
C ALA A 7 5.89 7.94 14.56
N ARG A 8 5.74 8.68 15.67
CA ARG A 8 4.62 8.52 16.60
C ARG A 8 3.26 8.83 15.95
N GLN A 9 3.18 9.89 15.13
CA GLN A 9 1.95 10.25 14.42
C GLN A 9 1.56 9.19 13.38
N VAL A 10 2.54 8.59 12.70
CA VAL A 10 2.29 7.48 11.78
C VAL A 10 1.72 6.29 12.53
N GLU A 11 2.30 5.90 13.67
CA GLU A 11 1.78 4.80 14.50
C GLU A 11 0.37 5.09 15.03
N GLU A 12 0.14 6.26 15.63
CA GLU A 12 -1.16 6.64 16.17
C GLU A 12 -2.25 6.68 15.09
N ARG A 13 -1.93 7.19 13.90
CA ARG A 13 -2.86 7.19 12.76
C ARG A 13 -3.09 5.78 12.22
N TYR A 14 -2.07 4.92 12.22
CA TYR A 14 -2.21 3.54 11.80
C TYR A 14 -3.12 2.76 12.76
N GLN A 15 -2.90 2.85 14.07
CA GLN A 15 -3.77 2.23 15.08
C GLN A 15 -5.22 2.75 14.98
N ARG A 16 -5.40 4.06 14.79
CA ARG A 16 -6.74 4.66 14.61
C ARG A 16 -7.44 4.14 13.35
N TYR A 17 -6.69 4.00 12.25
CA TYR A 17 -7.19 3.41 11.02
C TYR A 17 -7.69 1.97 11.25
N LEU A 18 -6.91 1.14 11.93
CA LEU A 18 -7.29 -0.24 12.26
C LEU A 18 -8.56 -0.31 13.10
N LYS A 19 -8.68 0.53 14.14
CA LYS A 19 -9.89 0.63 14.98
C LYS A 19 -11.13 1.07 14.19
N THR A 20 -10.95 2.02 13.27
CA THR A 20 -12.03 2.55 12.44
C THR A 20 -12.51 1.51 11.41
N MET A 21 -11.56 0.80 10.79
CA MET A 21 -11.85 -0.23 9.81
C MET A 21 -12.47 -1.46 10.45
N PHE A 22 -11.84 -2.03 11.49
CA PHE A 22 -12.31 -3.26 12.11
C PHE A 22 -13.14 -2.97 13.36
N TYR A 23 -14.32 -2.42 13.13
CA TYR A 23 -15.25 -2.19 14.21
C TYR A 23 -15.98 -3.48 14.59
N PHE A 24 -15.82 -3.90 15.85
CA PHE A 24 -16.56 -5.02 16.43
C PHE A 24 -17.92 -4.54 16.93
N ARG A 25 -18.98 -5.26 16.54
CA ARG A 25 -20.33 -5.03 17.07
C ARG A 25 -20.41 -5.31 18.57
N ASP A 26 -19.73 -6.35 19.02
CA ASP A 26 -19.63 -6.70 20.43
C ASP A 26 -18.73 -5.70 21.18
N PRO A 27 -19.22 -5.01 22.22
CA PRO A 27 -18.43 -4.06 22.99
C PRO A 27 -17.21 -4.68 23.70
N VAL A 28 -17.32 -5.92 24.20
CA VAL A 28 -16.24 -6.62 24.91
C VAL A 28 -15.11 -6.92 23.92
N LEU A 29 -15.45 -7.48 22.76
CA LEU A 29 -14.45 -7.75 21.71
C LEU A 29 -13.86 -6.47 21.15
N ARG A 30 -14.64 -5.38 21.05
CA ARG A 30 -14.16 -4.07 20.61
C ARG A 30 -13.09 -3.51 21.54
N GLU A 31 -13.35 -3.54 22.84
CA GLU A 31 -12.40 -3.09 23.85
C GLU A 31 -11.15 -3.98 23.86
N SER A 32 -11.33 -5.30 23.79
CA SER A 32 -10.22 -6.24 23.72
C SER A 32 -9.34 -6.02 22.48
N PHE A 33 -9.93 -5.81 21.30
CA PHE A 33 -9.18 -5.46 20.09
C PHE A 33 -8.41 -4.14 20.25
N ALA A 34 -9.03 -3.12 20.84
CA ALA A 34 -8.36 -1.84 21.07
C ALA A 34 -7.17 -1.95 22.02
N GLN A 35 -7.24 -2.83 23.02
CA GLN A 35 -6.13 -3.17 23.93
C GLN A 35 -5.04 -3.97 23.20
N ALA A 36 -5.42 -4.96 22.40
CA ALA A 36 -4.49 -5.78 21.63
C ALA A 36 -3.66 -4.93 20.66
N LEU A 37 -4.27 -3.94 19.98
CA LEU A 37 -3.54 -2.99 19.13
C LEU A 37 -2.56 -2.09 19.91
N ALA A 38 -2.85 -1.81 21.18
CA ALA A 38 -2.03 -0.95 22.04
C ALA A 38 -0.87 -1.69 22.74
N SER A 39 -0.75 -3.01 22.56
CA SER A 39 0.27 -3.88 23.18
C SER A 39 1.71 -3.64 22.69
N GLY A 40 1.89 -2.89 21.61
CA GLY A 40 3.19 -2.64 20.98
C GLY A 40 3.61 -3.67 19.92
N HIS A 41 2.73 -4.60 19.52
CA HIS A 41 3.03 -5.58 18.45
C HIS A 41 3.03 -4.99 17.04
N LEU A 42 2.41 -3.81 16.85
CA LEU A 42 2.23 -3.20 15.53
C LEU A 42 3.42 -2.37 15.05
N SER A 43 4.26 -1.88 15.96
CA SER A 43 5.36 -0.97 15.63
C SER A 43 6.61 -1.32 16.43
N GLN A 44 7.77 -1.08 15.81
CA GLN A 44 9.05 -1.06 16.49
C GLN A 44 9.86 0.16 16.08
N GLY A 45 10.41 0.87 17.06
CA GLY A 45 11.20 2.07 16.86
C GLY A 45 10.51 3.35 17.33
N PRO A 46 10.93 4.53 16.85
CA PRO A 46 11.98 4.73 15.86
C PRO A 46 13.37 4.36 16.38
N PHE A 47 14.19 3.76 15.52
CA PHE A 47 15.62 3.55 15.71
C PHE A 47 16.41 4.66 15.01
N LEU A 48 17.52 5.07 15.59
CA LEU A 48 18.44 6.06 15.03
C LEU A 48 19.74 5.38 14.59
N GLU A 49 20.13 5.60 13.34
CA GLU A 49 21.39 5.13 12.76
C GLU A 49 22.13 6.31 12.11
N ALA A 50 23.46 6.32 12.18
CA ALA A 50 24.29 7.20 11.36
C ALA A 50 25.03 6.43 10.28
N THR A 51 25.11 7.03 9.09
CA THR A 51 25.96 6.54 8.01
C THR A 51 27.43 6.60 8.46
N PRO A 52 28.19 5.50 8.35
CA PRO A 52 29.59 5.48 8.74
C PRO A 52 30.45 6.38 7.84
N ILE A 53 31.40 7.09 8.45
CA ILE A 53 32.45 7.80 7.71
C ILE A 53 33.62 6.84 7.53
N PHE A 54 33.92 6.50 6.27
CA PHE A 54 35.05 5.63 5.96
C PHE A 54 36.35 6.42 5.88
N LYS A 55 37.44 5.85 6.43
CA LYS A 55 38.80 6.38 6.31
C LYS A 55 39.14 6.68 4.86
N LYS A 56 39.95 7.71 4.65
CA LYS A 56 40.40 8.14 3.33
C LYS A 56 41.78 7.57 3.01
N GLY A 57 41.96 7.17 1.75
CA GLY A 57 43.24 6.81 1.16
C GLY A 57 43.77 7.94 0.29
N ASP A 58 44.64 7.59 -0.66
CA ASP A 58 45.19 8.56 -1.61
C ASP A 58 44.12 9.11 -2.57
N THR A 59 44.43 10.23 -3.21
CA THR A 59 43.63 10.70 -4.33
C THR A 59 43.77 9.74 -5.51
N PRO A 60 42.72 9.59 -6.35
CA PRO A 60 42.80 8.79 -7.57
C PRO A 60 44.03 9.13 -8.43
N ARG A 61 44.36 10.42 -8.58
CA ARG A 61 45.54 10.88 -9.33
C ARG A 61 46.85 10.35 -8.77
N ALA A 62 47.04 10.46 -7.45
CA ALA A 62 48.26 10.01 -6.79
C ALA A 62 48.42 8.49 -6.92
N LEU A 63 47.35 7.75 -6.64
CA LEU A 63 47.34 6.29 -6.76
C LEU A 63 47.62 5.84 -8.20
N PHE A 64 46.94 6.41 -9.19
CA PHE A 64 47.08 5.97 -10.58
C PHE A 64 48.45 6.31 -11.14
N THR A 65 49.01 7.47 -10.79
CA THR A 65 50.39 7.84 -11.17
C THR A 65 51.39 6.83 -10.63
N ARG A 66 51.21 6.38 -9.38
CA ARG A 66 52.04 5.35 -8.75
C ARG A 66 51.90 3.99 -9.45
N LEU A 67 50.67 3.56 -9.74
CA LEU A 67 50.41 2.26 -10.38
C LEU A 67 50.82 2.22 -11.86
N LEU A 68 50.75 3.34 -12.58
CA LEU A 68 51.16 3.42 -13.98
C LEU A 68 52.67 3.67 -14.14
N GLY A 69 53.35 4.16 -13.09
CA GLY A 69 54.75 4.59 -13.12
C GLY A 69 54.97 5.98 -13.75
N SER A 70 53.93 6.56 -14.34
CA SER A 70 53.88 7.92 -14.87
C SER A 70 52.47 8.50 -14.71
N ALA A 71 52.34 9.82 -14.81
CA ALA A 71 51.03 10.45 -14.74
C ALA A 71 50.18 10.00 -15.95
N PRO A 72 48.89 9.66 -15.77
CA PRO A 72 47.98 9.46 -16.89
C PRO A 72 47.88 10.74 -17.72
N ASP A 73 47.57 10.61 -19.01
CA ASP A 73 47.31 11.79 -19.85
C ASP A 73 46.14 12.65 -19.33
N ASP A 74 46.13 13.91 -19.75
CA ASP A 74 45.15 14.90 -19.29
C ASP A 74 43.70 14.48 -19.60
N GLY A 75 43.49 13.77 -20.71
CA GLY A 75 42.16 13.31 -21.10
C GLY A 75 41.63 12.21 -20.18
N PHE A 76 42.47 11.23 -19.83
CA PHE A 76 42.14 10.19 -18.85
C PHE A 76 41.93 10.81 -17.46
N SER A 77 42.77 11.79 -17.11
CA SER A 77 42.70 12.50 -15.83
C SER A 77 41.42 13.32 -15.68
N LYS A 78 41.00 14.07 -16.70
CA LYS A 78 39.74 14.82 -16.67
C LYS A 78 38.51 13.92 -16.68
N ALA A 79 38.52 12.87 -17.50
CA ALA A 79 37.33 12.03 -17.68
C ALA A 79 36.92 11.29 -16.39
N LEU A 80 37.91 10.91 -15.57
CA LEU A 80 37.71 10.30 -14.27
C LEU A 80 37.73 11.31 -13.11
N GLU A 81 37.68 12.61 -13.42
CA GLU A 81 37.68 13.70 -12.43
C GLU A 81 38.85 13.62 -11.43
N LEU A 82 40.04 13.25 -11.93
CA LEU A 82 41.25 13.09 -11.11
C LEU A 82 41.84 14.43 -10.63
N GLU A 83 41.49 15.56 -11.28
CA GLU A 83 41.92 16.91 -10.90
C GLU A 83 40.90 17.56 -9.94
N GLY A 84 41.33 17.92 -8.73
CA GLY A 84 40.41 18.36 -7.66
C GLY A 84 39.56 17.23 -7.06
N GLY A 85 39.80 15.98 -7.48
CA GLY A 85 39.06 14.80 -7.04
C GLY A 85 39.18 14.51 -5.54
N ARG A 86 38.08 14.07 -4.94
CA ARG A 86 38.04 13.68 -3.53
C ARG A 86 38.94 12.46 -3.29
N PRO A 87 39.59 12.36 -2.11
CA PRO A 87 40.33 11.16 -1.73
C PRO A 87 39.46 9.91 -1.82
N LEU A 88 40.03 8.81 -2.33
CA LEU A 88 39.38 7.51 -2.34
C LEU A 88 39.06 7.09 -0.91
N HIS A 89 38.01 6.31 -0.72
CA HIS A 89 37.89 5.57 0.52
C HIS A 89 39.02 4.54 0.62
N LEU A 90 39.49 4.27 1.84
CA LEU A 90 40.64 3.38 2.06
C LEU A 90 40.39 1.97 1.50
N HIS A 91 39.16 1.46 1.57
CA HIS A 91 38.79 0.19 0.94
C HIS A 91 38.89 0.23 -0.59
N GLN A 92 38.51 1.35 -1.23
CA GLN A 92 38.70 1.52 -2.68
C GLN A 92 40.18 1.52 -3.03
N HIS A 93 40.99 2.31 -2.31
CA HIS A 93 42.46 2.37 -2.52
C HIS A 93 43.08 0.96 -2.43
N ARG A 94 42.85 0.24 -1.34
CA ARG A 94 43.41 -1.11 -1.14
C ARG A 94 42.93 -2.11 -2.17
N ALA A 95 41.64 -2.08 -2.53
CA ALA A 95 41.09 -2.96 -3.56
C ALA A 95 41.75 -2.71 -4.91
N ILE A 96 41.88 -1.44 -5.32
CA ILE A 96 42.51 -1.06 -6.59
C ILE A 96 43.96 -1.55 -6.64
N GLU A 97 44.73 -1.33 -5.58
CA GLU A 97 46.13 -1.75 -5.50
C GLU A 97 46.28 -3.28 -5.55
N ARG A 98 45.46 -4.03 -4.81
CA ARG A 98 45.48 -5.49 -4.81
C ARG A 98 45.10 -6.09 -6.17
N ILE A 99 44.05 -5.55 -6.79
CA ILE A 99 43.62 -6.00 -8.13
C ILE A 99 44.70 -5.70 -9.16
N ASP A 100 45.40 -4.56 -9.06
CA ASP A 100 46.51 -4.21 -9.94
C ASP A 100 47.68 -5.18 -9.82
N GLN A 101 47.96 -5.65 -8.61
CA GLN A 101 48.95 -6.69 -8.29
C GLN A 101 48.54 -8.10 -8.75
N GLY A 102 47.34 -8.27 -9.30
CA GLY A 102 46.85 -9.54 -9.83
C GLY A 102 46.07 -10.40 -8.82
N HIS A 103 45.79 -9.89 -7.62
CA HIS A 103 44.99 -10.61 -6.63
C HIS A 103 43.50 -10.64 -6.99
N ASN A 104 42.84 -11.73 -6.61
CA ASN A 104 41.39 -11.75 -6.48
C ASN A 104 41.00 -10.89 -5.27
N VAL A 105 39.84 -10.22 -5.30
CA VAL A 105 39.44 -9.32 -4.22
C VAL A 105 37.95 -9.45 -3.92
N ILE A 106 37.60 -9.44 -2.63
CA ILE A 106 36.22 -9.24 -2.19
C ILE A 106 36.13 -8.00 -1.31
N VAL A 107 35.31 -7.04 -1.74
CA VAL A 107 35.06 -5.79 -1.02
C VAL A 107 33.75 -5.93 -0.24
N ALA A 108 33.87 -6.09 1.08
CA ALA A 108 32.75 -6.25 1.99
C ALA A 108 32.56 -4.97 2.82
N THR A 109 31.77 -4.04 2.29
CA THR A 109 31.51 -2.72 2.87
C THR A 109 30.02 -2.37 2.74
N GLY A 110 29.49 -1.53 3.65
CA GLY A 110 28.07 -1.14 3.65
C GLY A 110 27.56 -0.52 2.34
N THR A 111 26.24 -0.36 2.21
CA THR A 111 25.62 0.32 1.05
C THR A 111 26.06 1.78 0.98
N GLY A 112 26.22 2.30 -0.24
CA GLY A 112 26.63 3.70 -0.46
C GLY A 112 28.12 4.00 -0.18
N SER A 113 28.96 3.00 0.03
CA SER A 113 30.40 3.17 0.29
C SER A 113 31.28 3.34 -0.97
N GLY A 114 30.68 3.46 -2.15
CA GLY A 114 31.39 3.50 -3.43
C GLY A 114 32.09 2.17 -3.78
N LYS A 115 31.35 1.06 -3.75
CA LYS A 115 31.90 -0.28 -4.13
C LYS A 115 32.23 -0.37 -5.61
N THR A 116 31.51 0.36 -6.46
CA THR A 116 31.70 0.33 -7.91
C THR A 116 33.10 0.75 -8.33
N GLU A 117 33.63 1.82 -7.75
CA GLU A 117 34.96 2.35 -8.05
C GLU A 117 36.07 1.32 -7.80
N ALA A 118 35.86 0.44 -6.81
CA ALA A 118 36.85 -0.58 -6.42
C ALA A 118 37.12 -1.60 -7.53
N PHE A 119 36.15 -1.91 -8.39
CA PHE A 119 36.35 -2.82 -9.54
C PHE A 119 36.40 -2.07 -10.88
N LEU A 120 35.72 -0.93 -11.01
CA LEU A 120 35.67 -0.19 -12.26
C LEU A 120 37.01 0.47 -12.59
N TYR A 121 37.68 1.08 -11.62
CA TYR A 121 38.96 1.74 -11.86
C TYR A 121 40.08 0.79 -12.28
N PRO A 122 40.26 -0.39 -11.67
CA PRO A 122 41.25 -1.37 -12.15
C PRO A 122 40.99 -1.86 -13.57
N ILE A 123 39.71 -2.04 -13.95
CA ILE A 123 39.34 -2.39 -15.33
C ILE A 123 39.75 -1.27 -16.29
N LEU A 124 39.41 -0.01 -15.98
CA LEU A 124 39.76 1.12 -16.84
C LEU A 124 41.27 1.34 -16.94
N LEU A 125 42.02 1.19 -15.84
CA LEU A 125 43.49 1.23 -15.83
C LEU A 125 44.10 0.13 -16.71
N HIS A 126 43.53 -1.08 -16.67
CA HIS A 126 43.99 -2.17 -17.53
C HIS A 126 43.75 -1.87 -19.02
N LEU A 127 42.56 -1.35 -19.37
CA LEU A 127 42.24 -0.93 -20.74
C LEU A 127 43.15 0.22 -21.19
N TYR A 128 43.45 1.16 -20.29
CA TYR A 128 44.37 2.27 -20.53
C TYR A 128 45.78 1.79 -20.88
N ARG A 129 46.35 0.86 -20.09
CA ARG A 129 47.67 0.26 -20.39
C ARG A 129 47.68 -0.47 -21.74
N GLN A 130 46.61 -1.19 -22.08
CA GLN A 130 46.51 -1.85 -23.39
C GLN A 130 46.43 -0.85 -24.55
N HIS A 131 45.73 0.28 -24.35
CA HIS A 131 45.65 1.35 -25.33
C HIS A 131 47.01 1.99 -25.56
N GLN A 132 47.73 2.35 -24.51
CA GLN A 132 49.08 2.91 -24.59
C GLN A 132 50.06 1.95 -25.28
N ALA A 133 49.91 0.64 -25.06
CA ALA A 133 50.72 -0.38 -25.71
C ALA A 133 50.29 -0.69 -27.17
N GLY A 134 49.24 -0.05 -27.69
CA GLY A 134 48.70 -0.33 -29.03
C GLY A 134 48.06 -1.72 -29.18
N LYS A 135 47.69 -2.37 -28.07
CA LYS A 135 47.16 -3.75 -28.02
C LYS A 135 45.63 -3.82 -27.86
N LEU A 136 44.97 -2.68 -27.69
CA LEU A 136 43.52 -2.61 -27.45
C LEU A 136 42.71 -2.82 -28.74
N GLY A 137 42.51 -4.09 -29.12
CA GLY A 137 41.59 -4.51 -30.20
C GLY A 137 40.21 -4.96 -29.69
N ALA A 138 39.35 -5.51 -30.55
CA ALA A 138 38.08 -6.13 -30.11
C ALA A 138 38.33 -7.37 -29.22
N GLY A 139 37.41 -7.62 -28.28
CA GLY A 139 37.51 -8.72 -27.32
C GLY A 139 37.07 -8.30 -25.92
N VAL A 140 36.38 -9.20 -25.21
CA VAL A 140 35.94 -8.97 -23.82
C VAL A 140 37.11 -9.08 -22.86
N ARG A 141 37.28 -8.06 -22.01
CA ARG A 141 38.30 -8.01 -20.94
C ARG A 141 37.66 -8.18 -19.58
N ALA A 142 36.49 -7.60 -19.40
CA ALA A 142 35.75 -7.65 -18.15
C ALA A 142 34.30 -8.07 -18.38
N LEU A 143 33.86 -9.05 -17.59
CA LEU A 143 32.45 -9.38 -17.42
C LEU A 143 31.99 -8.84 -16.06
N VAL A 144 30.91 -8.08 -16.07
CA VAL A 144 30.26 -7.60 -14.84
C VAL A 144 28.85 -8.16 -14.76
N LEU A 145 28.63 -8.97 -13.71
CA LEU A 145 27.35 -9.62 -13.45
C LEU A 145 26.60 -8.86 -12.37
N TYR A 146 25.40 -8.40 -12.74
CA TYR A 146 24.46 -7.76 -11.83
C TYR A 146 23.31 -8.72 -11.50
N PRO A 147 22.78 -8.67 -10.25
CA PRO A 147 21.61 -9.45 -9.87
C PRO A 147 20.32 -8.94 -10.52
N MET A 148 20.28 -7.65 -10.90
CA MET A 148 19.09 -6.96 -11.43
C MET A 148 19.46 -6.09 -12.63
N ASN A 149 18.57 -6.01 -13.62
CA ASN A 149 18.78 -5.19 -14.83
C ASN A 149 18.93 -3.69 -14.52
N ALA A 150 18.25 -3.19 -13.48
CA ALA A 150 18.35 -1.79 -13.06
C ALA A 150 19.81 -1.39 -12.74
N LEU A 151 20.53 -2.23 -11.98
CA LEU A 151 21.95 -2.00 -11.69
C LEU A 151 22.82 -2.04 -12.94
N ALA A 152 22.50 -2.93 -13.89
CA ALA A 152 23.19 -2.96 -15.18
C ALA A 152 22.94 -1.69 -16.02
N ASN A 153 21.72 -1.14 -15.97
CA ASN A 153 21.35 0.11 -16.67
C ASN A 153 22.08 1.31 -16.07
N ASP A 154 22.10 1.46 -14.75
CA ASP A 154 22.83 2.55 -14.08
C ASP A 154 24.32 2.55 -14.47
N GLN A 155 24.89 1.36 -14.62
CA GLN A 155 26.30 1.19 -14.93
C GLN A 155 26.59 1.37 -16.42
N ARG A 156 25.63 1.06 -17.29
CA ARG A 156 25.66 1.40 -18.72
C ARG A 156 25.72 2.92 -18.91
N GLU A 157 24.84 3.67 -18.24
CA GLU A 157 24.84 5.14 -18.31
C GLU A 157 26.16 5.72 -17.81
N ARG A 158 26.65 5.23 -16.67
CA ARG A 158 27.93 5.67 -16.10
C ARG A 158 29.11 5.43 -17.05
N LEU A 159 29.22 4.24 -17.64
CA LEU A 159 30.26 3.94 -18.64
C LEU A 159 30.12 4.83 -19.88
N GLY A 160 28.88 5.11 -20.29
CA GLY A 160 28.58 6.02 -21.40
C GLY A 160 29.07 7.45 -21.15
N GLU A 161 28.85 7.99 -19.95
CA GLU A 161 29.37 9.30 -19.57
C GLU A 161 30.90 9.34 -19.54
N ILE A 162 31.54 8.32 -18.95
CA ILE A 162 33.01 8.21 -18.91
C ILE A 162 33.57 8.14 -20.33
N SER A 163 32.99 7.29 -21.18
CA SER A 163 33.40 7.12 -22.58
C SER A 163 33.23 8.41 -23.38
N LYS A 164 32.13 9.14 -23.19
CA LYS A 164 31.89 10.46 -23.80
C LYS A 164 32.99 11.45 -23.43
N ARG A 165 33.35 11.53 -22.14
CA ARG A 165 34.40 12.44 -21.64
C ARG A 165 35.78 12.06 -22.20
N LEU A 166 36.13 10.78 -22.18
CA LEU A 166 37.40 10.28 -22.75
C LEU A 166 37.51 10.55 -24.26
N GLY A 167 36.39 10.40 -24.99
CA GLY A 167 36.33 10.63 -26.43
C GLY A 167 36.55 12.10 -26.81
N ALA A 168 36.03 13.04 -26.02
CA ALA A 168 36.20 14.48 -26.24
C ALA A 168 37.67 14.92 -26.13
N GLU A 169 38.44 14.30 -25.23
CA GLU A 169 39.84 14.64 -24.97
C GLU A 169 40.84 13.79 -25.82
N LYS A 170 40.35 12.99 -26.79
CA LYS A 170 41.17 12.11 -27.65
C LYS A 170 42.10 11.14 -26.88
N SER A 171 41.67 10.66 -25.72
CA SER A 171 42.40 9.68 -24.89
C SER A 171 41.94 8.24 -25.18
N LEU A 172 41.90 7.36 -24.17
CA LEU A 172 41.42 5.99 -24.23
C LEU A 172 40.03 5.89 -24.88
N ARG A 173 39.94 5.10 -25.96
CA ARG A 173 38.65 4.69 -26.54
C ARG A 173 38.37 3.25 -26.20
N PHE A 174 37.32 2.99 -25.43
CA PHE A 174 36.88 1.64 -25.11
C PHE A 174 35.43 1.40 -25.56
N THR A 175 35.09 0.13 -25.75
CA THR A 175 33.73 -0.29 -26.05
C THR A 175 33.11 -1.02 -24.87
N PHE A 176 31.81 -0.89 -24.69
CA PHE A 176 31.04 -1.64 -23.71
C PHE A 176 29.71 -2.07 -24.31
N GLY A 177 29.11 -3.13 -23.76
CA GLY A 177 27.82 -3.61 -24.22
C GLY A 177 27.02 -4.20 -23.08
N GLN A 178 25.72 -3.96 -23.09
CA GLN A 178 24.79 -4.56 -22.15
C GLN A 178 24.03 -5.68 -22.84
N TYR A 179 24.23 -6.91 -22.37
CA TYR A 179 23.57 -8.10 -22.88
C TYR A 179 22.53 -8.60 -21.87
N ILE A 180 21.30 -8.10 -21.98
CA ILE A 180 20.16 -8.48 -21.15
C ILE A 180 19.01 -9.03 -22.03
N GLY A 181 17.90 -9.42 -21.40
CA GLY A 181 16.72 -9.93 -22.12
C GLY A 181 16.13 -8.93 -23.11
N GLU A 182 16.21 -7.64 -22.77
CA GLU A 182 15.73 -6.51 -23.57
C GLU A 182 16.69 -6.09 -24.69
N THR A 183 17.94 -6.57 -24.72
CA THR A 183 18.89 -6.18 -25.77
C THR A 183 18.37 -6.61 -27.15
N PRO A 184 18.20 -5.66 -28.11
CA PRO A 184 17.75 -5.98 -29.46
C PRO A 184 18.71 -6.92 -30.19
N GLU A 185 18.15 -7.81 -30.99
CA GLU A 185 18.94 -8.73 -31.80
C GLU A 185 19.73 -7.99 -32.90
N ASP A 186 19.00 -7.19 -33.69
CA ASP A 186 19.49 -6.40 -34.81
C ASP A 186 18.63 -5.14 -35.04
N GLU A 187 18.97 -4.32 -36.04
CA GLU A 187 18.27 -3.07 -36.40
C GLU A 187 16.78 -3.24 -36.77
N LYS A 188 16.31 -4.48 -36.97
CA LYS A 188 14.92 -4.81 -37.33
C LYS A 188 14.10 -5.34 -36.17
N ASP A 189 14.70 -5.53 -34.99
CA ASP A 189 14.03 -6.08 -33.80
C ASP A 189 13.11 -5.04 -33.13
N SER A 190 11.95 -4.81 -33.73
CA SER A 190 10.93 -3.90 -33.20
C SER A 190 10.30 -4.39 -31.90
N ARG A 191 10.34 -5.70 -31.63
CA ARG A 191 9.77 -6.29 -30.41
C ARG A 191 10.51 -5.86 -29.15
N ARG A 192 11.79 -5.54 -29.28
CA ARG A 192 12.65 -5.01 -28.21
C ARG A 192 12.97 -3.53 -28.39
N ASN A 193 12.10 -2.77 -29.06
CA ASN A 193 12.20 -1.31 -29.19
C ASN A 193 13.56 -0.81 -29.70
N VAL A 194 14.16 -1.46 -30.71
CA VAL A 194 15.49 -1.11 -31.23
C VAL A 194 15.69 0.38 -31.55
N ARG A 195 14.64 1.09 -31.96
CA ARG A 195 14.69 2.54 -32.22
C ARG A 195 15.11 3.33 -30.98
N ASP A 196 14.52 3.03 -29.83
CA ASP A 196 14.81 3.71 -28.56
C ASP A 196 16.26 3.47 -28.13
N HIS A 197 16.70 2.21 -28.22
CA HIS A 197 18.06 1.81 -27.93
C HIS A 197 19.10 2.52 -28.82
N MET A 198 18.80 2.70 -30.11
CA MET A 198 19.68 3.38 -31.06
C MET A 198 19.71 4.90 -30.85
N GLU A 199 18.57 5.52 -30.50
CA GLU A 199 18.47 6.94 -30.19
C GLU A 199 19.26 7.31 -28.92
N HIS A 200 19.22 6.43 -27.92
CA HIS A 200 19.90 6.60 -26.63
C HIS A 200 21.28 5.95 -26.56
N ARG A 201 21.92 5.70 -27.71
CA ARG A 201 23.24 5.09 -27.79
C ARG A 201 24.32 6.00 -27.21
N PHE A 202 25.09 5.51 -26.26
CA PHE A 202 26.26 6.20 -25.75
C PHE A 202 27.49 6.01 -26.64
N ALA A 203 28.45 6.93 -26.52
CA ALA A 203 29.74 6.81 -27.19
C ALA A 203 30.45 5.51 -26.75
N GLY A 204 30.87 4.68 -27.70
CA GLY A 204 31.53 3.39 -27.42
C GLY A 204 30.58 2.26 -27.03
N GLU A 205 29.27 2.49 -26.96
CA GLU A 205 28.30 1.44 -26.66
C GLU A 205 28.00 0.57 -27.88
N LEU A 206 27.98 -0.74 -27.67
CA LEU A 206 27.44 -1.74 -28.58
C LEU A 206 26.04 -2.13 -28.10
N VAL A 207 25.05 -1.78 -28.91
CA VAL A 207 23.63 -1.78 -28.52
C VAL A 207 22.94 -3.06 -28.97
N LEU A 208 23.41 -3.64 -30.07
CA LEU A 208 22.81 -4.84 -30.67
C LEU A 208 23.59 -6.10 -30.32
N ARG A 209 22.89 -7.23 -30.19
CA ARG A 209 23.55 -8.54 -30.01
C ARG A 209 24.43 -8.89 -31.20
N THR A 210 23.97 -8.59 -32.41
CA THR A 210 24.75 -8.75 -33.64
C THR A 210 26.03 -7.90 -33.67
N GLU A 211 25.99 -6.66 -33.17
CA GLU A 211 27.18 -5.81 -33.00
C GLU A 211 28.17 -6.45 -32.02
N MET A 212 27.68 -6.88 -30.85
CA MET A 212 28.52 -7.50 -29.82
C MET A 212 29.15 -8.83 -30.31
N ARG A 213 28.44 -9.64 -31.10
CA ARG A 213 29.02 -10.86 -31.68
C ARG A 213 30.07 -10.57 -32.74
N LYS A 214 29.86 -9.53 -33.57
CA LYS A 214 30.77 -9.16 -34.65
C LYS A 214 32.05 -8.53 -34.13
N THR A 215 31.92 -7.62 -33.16
CA THR A 215 33.03 -6.90 -32.53
C THR A 215 32.84 -6.92 -31.02
N PRO A 216 33.28 -7.98 -30.32
CA PRO A 216 33.05 -8.11 -28.87
C PRO A 216 33.49 -6.88 -28.08
N PRO A 217 32.64 -6.37 -27.15
CA PRO A 217 32.94 -5.18 -26.38
C PRO A 217 34.08 -5.42 -25.40
N HIS A 218 34.75 -4.37 -24.93
CA HIS A 218 35.79 -4.52 -23.90
C HIS A 218 35.22 -4.83 -22.52
N ILE A 219 34.06 -4.25 -22.20
CA ILE A 219 33.31 -4.49 -20.96
C ILE A 219 31.93 -5.03 -21.32
N LEU A 220 31.60 -6.21 -20.82
CA LEU A 220 30.29 -6.85 -21.00
C LEU A 220 29.50 -6.80 -19.71
N LEU A 221 28.35 -6.12 -19.72
CA LEU A 221 27.41 -6.06 -18.60
C LEU A 221 26.28 -7.06 -18.86
N THR A 222 25.97 -7.94 -17.90
CA THR A 222 24.87 -8.89 -18.03
C THR A 222 24.34 -9.35 -16.66
N ASN A 223 23.36 -10.24 -16.67
CA ASN A 223 22.83 -10.92 -15.48
C ASN A 223 23.06 -12.44 -15.60
N TYR A 224 22.83 -13.16 -14.50
CA TYR A 224 23.09 -14.60 -14.46
C TYR A 224 22.29 -15.39 -15.50
N SER A 225 20.99 -15.08 -15.67
CA SER A 225 20.13 -15.76 -16.65
C SER A 225 20.63 -15.59 -18.07
N MET A 226 21.06 -14.38 -18.44
CA MET A 226 21.58 -14.10 -19.77
C MET A 226 22.97 -14.66 -19.98
N LEU A 227 23.80 -14.74 -18.94
CA LEU A 227 25.06 -15.47 -19.01
C LEU A 227 24.83 -16.97 -19.31
N GLU A 228 23.81 -17.61 -18.73
CA GLU A 228 23.49 -19.00 -19.09
C GLU A 228 23.13 -19.13 -20.57
N TYR A 229 22.30 -18.23 -21.09
CA TYR A 229 21.97 -18.22 -22.51
C TYR A 229 23.20 -18.00 -23.38
N LEU A 230 24.10 -17.07 -23.02
CA LEU A 230 25.34 -16.80 -23.75
C LEU A 230 26.23 -18.05 -23.87
N LEU A 231 26.27 -18.91 -22.84
CA LEU A 231 27.08 -20.12 -22.85
C LEU A 231 26.49 -21.25 -23.70
N ILE A 232 25.18 -21.27 -23.92
CA ILE A 232 24.47 -22.37 -24.56
C ILE A 232 24.12 -22.05 -26.03
N ARG A 233 23.89 -20.76 -26.36
CA ARG A 233 23.45 -20.35 -27.69
C ARG A 233 24.59 -20.38 -28.71
N PRO A 234 24.45 -21.13 -29.83
CA PRO A 234 25.48 -21.18 -30.87
C PRO A 234 25.84 -19.81 -31.43
N ASP A 235 24.86 -18.93 -31.62
CA ASP A 235 25.05 -17.60 -32.20
C ASP A 235 25.96 -16.69 -31.35
N ASP A 236 26.02 -16.93 -30.03
CA ASP A 236 26.83 -16.14 -29.09
C ASP A 236 28.26 -16.68 -28.92
N SER A 237 28.58 -17.83 -29.54
CA SER A 237 29.92 -18.43 -29.56
C SER A 237 31.05 -17.49 -29.98
N PRO A 238 30.88 -16.50 -30.89
CA PRO A 238 31.93 -15.54 -31.23
C PRO A 238 32.50 -14.73 -30.06
N LEU A 239 31.78 -14.63 -28.93
CA LEU A 239 32.28 -13.99 -27.71
C LEU A 239 33.38 -14.81 -27.00
N PHE A 240 33.44 -16.12 -27.27
CA PHE A 240 34.30 -17.08 -26.59
C PHE A 240 35.31 -17.73 -27.54
N ASP A 241 34.88 -18.08 -28.75
CA ASP A 241 35.66 -18.89 -29.69
C ASP A 241 36.65 -18.08 -30.53
N LYS A 242 37.39 -18.78 -31.41
CA LYS A 242 38.33 -18.19 -32.39
C LYS A 242 39.42 -17.32 -31.75
N GLY A 243 39.83 -17.66 -30.53
CA GLY A 243 40.87 -16.95 -29.80
C GLY A 243 40.43 -15.59 -29.22
N GLN A 244 39.12 -15.26 -29.23
CA GLN A 244 38.59 -14.06 -28.58
C GLN A 244 38.60 -14.18 -27.06
N ALA A 245 38.44 -15.40 -26.50
CA ALA A 245 38.51 -15.63 -25.06
C ALA A 245 39.87 -15.27 -24.43
N ARG A 246 40.95 -15.20 -25.21
CA ARG A 246 42.31 -14.91 -24.70
C ARG A 246 42.43 -13.57 -23.95
N TRP A 247 41.50 -12.65 -24.20
CA TRP A 247 41.51 -11.30 -23.61
C TRP A 247 40.78 -11.21 -22.27
N TRP A 248 39.99 -12.23 -21.91
CA TRP A 248 39.21 -12.24 -20.69
C TRP A 248 40.14 -12.22 -19.48
N THR A 249 39.96 -11.21 -18.61
CA THR A 249 40.85 -10.96 -17.47
C THR A 249 40.05 -10.79 -16.18
N PHE A 250 38.95 -10.03 -16.20
CA PHE A 250 38.18 -9.70 -15.01
C PHE A 250 36.81 -10.37 -15.00
N LEU A 251 36.46 -10.99 -13.88
CA LEU A 251 35.15 -11.54 -13.60
C LEU A 251 34.59 -10.87 -12.34
N VAL A 252 33.59 -10.00 -12.52
CA VAL A 252 33.01 -9.21 -11.42
C VAL A 252 31.63 -9.72 -11.06
N LEU A 253 31.42 -10.02 -9.78
CA LEU A 253 30.10 -10.30 -9.19
C LEU A 253 29.70 -9.14 -8.28
N ASP A 254 28.71 -8.36 -8.70
CA ASP A 254 28.12 -7.36 -7.82
C ASP A 254 27.06 -7.97 -6.91
N GLU A 255 26.94 -7.40 -5.71
CA GLU A 255 26.07 -7.85 -4.62
C GLU A 255 26.15 -9.36 -4.32
N ALA A 256 27.38 -9.84 -4.13
CA ALA A 256 27.68 -11.26 -3.91
C ALA A 256 26.96 -11.89 -2.70
N HIS A 257 26.43 -11.08 -1.77
CA HIS A 257 25.62 -11.58 -0.66
C HIS A 257 24.30 -12.23 -1.09
N LEU A 258 23.78 -11.92 -2.28
CA LEU A 258 22.58 -12.53 -2.84
C LEU A 258 22.83 -13.97 -3.29
N TYR A 259 24.09 -14.35 -3.56
CA TYR A 259 24.47 -15.67 -4.04
C TYR A 259 24.84 -16.58 -2.87
N ARG A 260 23.88 -16.84 -1.97
CA ARG A 260 23.99 -17.80 -0.86
C ARG A 260 22.96 -18.93 -1.01
N GLY A 261 23.15 -20.03 -0.27
CA GLY A 261 22.29 -21.21 -0.36
C GLY A 261 22.24 -21.79 -1.77
N ALA A 262 21.05 -22.19 -2.23
CA ALA A 262 20.85 -22.77 -3.56
C ALA A 262 21.31 -21.85 -4.71
N ARG A 263 20.95 -20.56 -4.68
CA ARG A 263 21.37 -19.57 -5.69
C ARG A 263 22.90 -19.42 -5.75
N GLY A 264 23.58 -19.52 -4.60
CA GLY A 264 25.04 -19.50 -4.54
C GLY A 264 25.69 -20.71 -5.22
N ILE A 265 25.09 -21.89 -5.08
CA ILE A 265 25.56 -23.12 -5.73
C ILE A 265 25.40 -22.99 -7.25
N GLU A 266 24.23 -22.57 -7.72
CA GLU A 266 23.95 -22.35 -9.15
C GLU A 266 24.94 -21.34 -9.77
N MET A 267 25.11 -20.18 -9.13
CA MET A 267 26.06 -19.17 -9.59
C MET A 267 27.49 -19.72 -9.61
N GLY A 268 27.90 -20.45 -8.57
CA GLY A 268 29.22 -21.07 -8.53
C GLY A 268 29.44 -22.07 -9.66
N MET A 269 28.44 -22.87 -10.01
CA MET A 269 28.51 -23.80 -11.14
C MET A 269 28.54 -23.05 -12.48
N LEU A 270 27.77 -21.98 -12.62
CA LEU A 270 27.76 -21.12 -13.81
C LEU A 270 29.14 -20.48 -14.07
N ILE A 271 29.77 -19.91 -13.04
CA ILE A 271 31.12 -19.32 -13.18
C ILE A 271 32.16 -20.38 -13.57
N ARG A 272 32.08 -21.59 -13.02
CA ARG A 272 32.97 -22.71 -13.40
C ARG A 272 32.79 -23.09 -14.87
N ARG A 273 31.54 -23.21 -15.35
CA ARG A 273 31.23 -23.47 -16.77
C ARG A 273 31.77 -22.37 -17.68
N LEU A 274 31.58 -21.10 -17.31
CA LEU A 274 32.14 -19.96 -18.04
C LEU A 274 33.66 -20.07 -18.14
N LYS A 275 34.36 -20.28 -17.02
CA LYS A 275 35.82 -20.39 -17.02
C LYS A 275 36.33 -21.54 -17.86
N GLN A 276 35.68 -22.70 -17.78
CA GLN A 276 36.01 -23.83 -18.64
C GLN A 276 35.87 -23.44 -20.12
N ARG A 277 34.74 -22.83 -20.51
CA ARG A 277 34.50 -22.36 -21.88
C ARG A 277 35.54 -21.34 -22.34
N LEU A 278 35.96 -20.44 -21.47
CA LEU A 278 37.02 -19.45 -21.76
C LEU A 278 38.39 -20.10 -21.96
N ARG A 279 38.73 -21.12 -21.14
CA ARG A 279 39.97 -21.88 -21.31
C ARG A 279 39.97 -22.64 -22.64
N GLU A 280 38.87 -23.29 -22.99
CA GLU A 280 38.68 -23.94 -24.30
C GLU A 280 38.80 -22.94 -25.47
N GLY A 281 38.30 -21.71 -25.28
CA GLY A 281 38.41 -20.61 -26.24
C GLY A 281 39.80 -19.96 -26.35
N GLY A 282 40.79 -20.41 -25.56
CA GLY A 282 42.19 -19.95 -25.62
C GLY A 282 42.62 -18.96 -24.52
N CYS A 283 41.86 -18.84 -23.43
CA CYS A 283 42.28 -18.09 -22.24
C CYS A 283 43.30 -18.90 -21.42
N ALA A 284 44.56 -18.47 -21.40
CA ALA A 284 45.64 -19.12 -20.67
C ALA A 284 46.01 -18.44 -19.34
N GLY A 285 45.61 -17.17 -19.15
CA GLY A 285 45.92 -16.40 -17.95
C GLY A 285 45.07 -16.78 -16.74
N GLU A 286 45.48 -16.29 -15.57
CA GLU A 286 44.66 -16.34 -14.35
C GLU A 286 43.52 -15.32 -14.43
N PHE A 287 42.36 -15.69 -13.88
CA PHE A 287 41.20 -14.80 -13.81
C PHE A 287 41.30 -13.92 -12.56
N ARG A 288 41.11 -12.61 -12.73
CA ARG A 288 40.94 -11.66 -11.63
C ARG A 288 39.47 -11.61 -11.23
N CYS A 289 39.14 -12.36 -10.20
CA CYS A 289 37.79 -12.46 -9.66
C CYS A 289 37.57 -11.37 -8.61
N ILE A 290 36.55 -10.53 -8.83
CA ILE A 290 36.22 -9.41 -7.96
C ILE A 290 34.77 -9.57 -7.49
N ALA A 291 34.54 -9.51 -6.19
CA ALA A 291 33.19 -9.48 -5.63
C ALA A 291 32.97 -8.24 -4.76
N THR A 292 31.77 -7.70 -4.80
CA THR A 292 31.31 -6.61 -3.94
C THR A 292 30.12 -7.07 -3.13
N SER A 293 30.06 -6.69 -1.86
CA SER A 293 28.99 -7.13 -0.96
C SER A 293 28.72 -6.15 0.16
N ALA A 294 27.43 -5.90 0.43
CA ALA A 294 26.99 -5.10 1.56
C ALA A 294 27.00 -5.81 2.92
N THR A 295 26.81 -7.14 2.95
CA THR A 295 26.37 -7.86 4.16
C THR A 295 27.12 -9.17 4.42
N LEU A 296 28.24 -9.42 3.73
CA LEU A 296 29.18 -10.47 4.13
C LEU A 296 29.96 -9.95 5.35
N VAL A 297 29.51 -10.39 6.54
CA VAL A 297 29.97 -10.13 7.92
C VAL A 297 31.24 -9.27 8.04
N GLY A 298 31.09 -8.06 8.60
CA GLY A 298 32.09 -6.99 8.60
C GLY A 298 33.04 -6.91 9.80
N LYS A 299 33.54 -8.04 10.31
CA LYS A 299 34.58 -8.04 11.38
C LYS A 299 35.84 -8.76 10.91
N GLU A 300 36.99 -8.33 11.42
CA GLU A 300 38.30 -8.94 11.10
C GLU A 300 38.35 -10.45 11.34
N LYS A 301 37.60 -10.95 12.35
CA LYS A 301 37.52 -12.38 12.68
C LYS A 301 36.85 -13.24 11.61
N ASP A 302 36.10 -12.62 10.69
CA ASP A 302 35.29 -13.33 9.69
C ASP A 302 35.95 -13.36 8.30
N LYS A 303 37.14 -12.75 8.14
CA LYS A 303 37.84 -12.67 6.85
C LYS A 303 38.06 -14.04 6.22
N GLN A 304 38.51 -15.03 6.99
CA GLN A 304 38.72 -16.37 6.45
C GLN A 304 37.42 -16.98 5.91
N ALA A 305 36.29 -16.83 6.61
CA ALA A 305 35.01 -17.35 6.15
C ALA A 305 34.51 -16.64 4.87
N VAL A 306 34.77 -15.34 4.75
CA VAL A 306 34.45 -14.56 3.54
C VAL A 306 35.34 -14.97 2.37
N ALA A 307 36.62 -15.24 2.62
CA ALA A 307 37.54 -15.78 1.62
C ALA A 307 37.11 -17.17 1.16
N ASP A 308 36.72 -18.06 2.08
CA ASP A 308 36.19 -19.39 1.75
C ASP A 308 34.89 -19.33 0.95
N PHE A 309 34.01 -18.37 1.25
CA PHE A 309 32.81 -18.10 0.48
C PHE A 309 33.17 -17.69 -0.96
N ALA A 310 34.09 -16.74 -1.13
CA ALA A 310 34.53 -16.28 -2.44
C ALA A 310 35.22 -17.41 -3.24
N TYR A 311 36.04 -18.24 -2.57
CA TYR A 311 36.63 -19.44 -3.16
C TYR A 311 35.55 -20.40 -3.68
N LYS A 312 34.52 -20.70 -2.86
CA LYS A 312 33.40 -21.57 -3.29
C LYS A 312 32.61 -20.98 -4.45
N LEU A 313 32.44 -19.66 -4.49
CA LEU A 313 31.69 -18.97 -5.53
C LEU A 313 32.46 -18.93 -6.86
N PHE A 314 33.72 -18.48 -6.86
CA PHE A 314 34.50 -18.31 -8.10
C PHE A 314 35.30 -19.55 -8.51
N GLY A 315 35.65 -20.42 -7.57
CA GLY A 315 36.60 -21.51 -7.80
C GLY A 315 38.06 -21.05 -7.97
N GLU A 316 38.45 -19.93 -7.37
CA GLU A 316 39.84 -19.39 -7.36
C GLU A 316 40.28 -19.12 -5.93
N PRO A 317 41.60 -19.14 -5.64
CA PRO A 317 42.10 -18.83 -4.31
C PRO A 317 41.83 -17.38 -3.90
N PHE A 318 41.40 -17.20 -2.66
CA PHE A 318 41.32 -15.91 -1.95
C PHE A 318 42.03 -16.07 -0.60
N ALA A 319 42.94 -15.16 -0.29
CA ALA A 319 43.57 -15.07 1.04
C ALA A 319 42.82 -14.09 1.95
N GLU A 320 43.08 -14.10 3.26
CA GLU A 320 42.50 -13.11 4.18
C GLU A 320 42.81 -11.67 3.76
N GLY A 321 44.02 -11.42 3.22
CA GLY A 321 44.43 -10.12 2.71
C GLY A 321 43.67 -9.63 1.47
N ASP A 322 42.94 -10.54 0.81
CA ASP A 322 42.10 -10.25 -0.37
C ASP A 322 40.67 -9.84 0.03
N VAL A 323 40.33 -9.98 1.32
CA VAL A 323 39.08 -9.51 1.91
C VAL A 323 39.25 -8.08 2.41
N ILE A 324 38.74 -7.13 1.64
CA ILE A 324 38.82 -5.71 1.94
C ILE A 324 37.55 -5.26 2.66
N LEU A 325 37.69 -4.97 3.95
CA LEU A 325 36.63 -4.43 4.80
C LEU A 325 36.65 -2.89 4.78
N GLY A 326 35.49 -2.28 5.03
CA GLY A 326 35.37 -0.84 5.19
C GLY A 326 35.87 -0.40 6.55
N GLU A 327 37.00 0.32 6.60
CA GLU A 327 37.48 0.93 7.84
C GLU A 327 36.80 2.28 8.08
N THR A 328 36.15 2.41 9.23
CA THR A 328 35.50 3.65 9.64
C THR A 328 36.45 4.53 10.46
N GLU A 329 36.29 5.84 10.32
CA GLU A 329 36.98 6.85 11.12
C GLU A 329 35.99 7.47 12.12
N ALA A 330 36.45 7.67 13.35
CA ALA A 330 35.66 8.39 14.33
C ALA A 330 35.66 9.88 13.99
N ILE A 331 34.48 10.50 14.01
CA ILE A 331 34.36 11.94 13.83
C ILE A 331 34.98 12.62 15.04
N SER A 332 36.08 13.36 14.83
CA SER A 332 36.73 14.12 15.90
C SER A 332 35.92 15.39 16.20
N LEU A 333 34.92 15.27 17.08
CA LEU A 333 34.12 16.39 17.57
C LEU A 333 34.64 16.85 18.92
N THR A 334 34.75 18.17 19.10
CA THR A 334 35.14 18.79 20.37
C THR A 334 34.03 18.70 21.42
N ASP A 335 32.76 18.70 20.98
CA ASP A 335 31.61 18.51 21.87
C ASP A 335 31.46 17.04 22.30
N ARG A 336 31.42 16.81 23.61
CA ARG A 336 31.36 15.47 24.20
C ARG A 336 30.09 14.72 23.82
N ARG A 337 28.92 15.37 23.83
CA ARG A 337 27.62 14.75 23.54
C ARG A 337 27.52 14.39 22.07
N ALA A 338 27.98 15.26 21.19
CA ALA A 338 28.02 15.01 19.75
C ALA A 338 28.96 13.84 19.40
N ALA A 339 30.16 13.81 20.00
CA ALA A 339 31.11 12.71 19.82
C ALA A 339 30.54 11.38 20.32
N GLU A 340 29.88 11.37 21.48
CA GLU A 340 29.27 10.16 22.04
C GLU A 340 28.06 9.70 21.23
N LEU A 341 27.22 10.63 20.76
CA LEU A 341 26.09 10.35 19.87
C LEU A 341 26.57 9.61 18.62
N CYS A 342 27.48 10.22 17.85
CA CYS A 342 28.02 9.62 16.63
C CYS A 342 28.60 8.22 16.91
N ARG A 343 29.39 8.06 17.99
CA ARG A 343 29.97 6.77 18.36
C ARG A 343 28.92 5.69 18.63
N CYS A 344 27.77 6.05 19.22
CA CYS A 344 26.74 5.09 19.59
C CYS A 344 25.90 4.62 18.40
N ILE A 345 25.60 5.50 17.45
CA ILE A 345 24.65 5.23 16.36
C ILE A 345 25.32 4.88 15.02
N THR A 346 26.63 5.06 14.88
CA THR A 346 27.34 4.70 13.65
C THR A 346 27.43 3.18 13.48
N GLY A 347 26.77 2.66 12.44
CA GLY A 347 26.80 1.24 12.06
C GLY A 347 26.04 0.31 13.01
N ASN A 348 25.28 0.85 13.96
CA ASN A 348 24.40 0.08 14.83
C ASN A 348 23.12 0.89 15.14
N PRO A 349 21.97 0.55 14.54
CA PRO A 349 20.71 1.20 14.85
C PRO A 349 20.33 0.99 16.33
N LEU A 350 20.01 2.06 17.05
CA LEU A 350 19.58 2.00 18.45
C LEU A 350 18.22 2.68 18.64
N PRO A 351 17.34 2.17 19.53
CA PRO A 351 16.11 2.86 19.89
C PRO A 351 16.39 4.30 20.30
N VAL A 352 15.64 5.24 19.74
CA VAL A 352 15.83 6.68 20.00
C VAL A 352 15.79 6.99 21.50
N GLN A 353 14.89 6.35 22.24
CA GLN A 353 14.77 6.55 23.68
C GLN A 353 16.03 6.10 24.43
N GLN A 354 16.61 4.96 24.06
CA GLN A 354 17.86 4.47 24.64
C GLN A 354 19.03 5.42 24.36
N VAL A 355 19.09 5.99 23.16
CA VAL A 355 20.11 7.00 22.82
C VAL A 355 19.90 8.29 23.62
N ALA A 356 18.65 8.74 23.75
CA ALA A 356 18.31 9.95 24.50
C ALA A 356 18.68 9.82 25.98
N ASP A 357 18.34 8.68 26.60
CA ASP A 357 18.67 8.37 27.99
C ASP A 357 20.18 8.30 28.24
N LYS A 358 20.95 7.82 27.26
CA LYS A 358 22.40 7.74 27.36
C LYS A 358 23.08 9.11 27.22
N ILE A 359 22.70 9.91 26.22
CA ILE A 359 23.37 11.19 25.89
C ILE A 359 22.92 12.34 26.81
N PHE A 360 21.65 12.32 27.24
CA PHE A 360 21.02 13.35 28.05
C PHE A 360 20.51 12.80 29.39
N GLY A 361 21.22 11.82 29.97
CA GLY A 361 20.85 11.24 31.27
C GLY A 361 20.77 12.25 32.42
N ASP A 362 21.49 13.37 32.30
CA ASP A 362 21.48 14.50 33.24
C ASP A 362 20.26 15.43 33.09
N VAL A 363 19.45 15.27 32.04
CA VAL A 363 18.22 16.02 31.78
C VAL A 363 17.01 15.20 32.28
N PRO A 364 15.92 15.83 32.77
CA PRO A 364 14.68 15.13 33.08
C PRO A 364 14.16 14.28 31.92
N ALA A 365 13.65 13.08 32.22
CA ALA A 365 13.28 12.05 31.22
C ALA A 365 12.33 12.59 30.13
N GLU A 366 11.39 13.46 30.49
CA GLU A 366 10.42 14.08 29.59
C GLU A 366 11.03 14.98 28.51
N HIS A 367 12.24 15.48 28.69
CA HIS A 367 12.89 16.39 27.75
C HIS A 367 14.00 15.73 26.91
N ARG A 368 14.50 14.57 27.32
CA ARG A 368 15.69 13.93 26.70
C ARG A 368 15.56 13.71 25.20
N SER A 369 14.41 13.18 24.75
CA SER A 369 14.19 12.89 23.33
C SER A 369 14.12 14.15 22.47
N ARG A 370 13.59 15.26 23.02
CA ARG A 370 13.58 16.56 22.35
C ARG A 370 14.99 17.12 22.20
N GLU A 371 15.80 17.06 23.26
CA GLU A 371 17.19 17.54 23.21
C GLU A 371 18.06 16.69 22.28
N LEU A 372 17.83 15.38 22.22
CA LEU A 372 18.47 14.50 21.23
C LEU A 372 18.14 14.92 19.80
N THR A 373 16.88 15.20 19.48
CA THR A 373 16.51 15.70 18.15
C THR A 373 17.23 16.99 17.82
N ASN A 374 17.21 17.97 18.73
CA ASN A 374 17.87 19.26 18.51
C ASN A 374 19.36 19.08 18.19
N LEU A 375 20.02 18.14 18.87
CA LEU A 375 21.42 17.80 18.60
C LEU A 375 21.60 17.16 17.22
N VAL A 376 20.76 16.17 16.87
CA VAL A 376 20.81 15.51 15.55
C VAL A 376 20.57 16.52 14.42
N GLU A 377 19.58 17.40 14.53
CA GLU A 377 19.27 18.44 13.54
C GLU A 377 20.43 19.43 13.35
N ARG A 378 21.08 19.86 14.44
CA ARG A 378 22.25 20.72 14.34
C ARG A 378 23.42 20.02 13.63
N LEU A 379 23.68 18.76 13.96
CA LEU A 379 24.78 18.00 13.34
C LEU A 379 24.53 17.65 11.87
N THR A 380 23.27 17.46 11.46
CA THR A 380 22.91 17.25 10.04
C THR A 380 22.97 18.53 9.21
N GLN A 381 22.84 19.71 9.85
CA GLN A 381 23.00 21.01 9.19
C GLN A 381 24.45 21.51 9.18
N THR A 382 25.27 21.06 10.13
CA THR A 382 26.68 21.44 10.22
C THR A 382 27.46 20.77 9.10
N ARG A 383 28.22 21.54 8.31
CA ARG A 383 29.13 21.01 7.29
C ARG A 383 30.56 21.24 7.70
N ASP A 384 31.41 20.27 7.39
CA ASP A 384 32.85 20.46 7.50
C ASP A 384 33.35 21.31 6.32
N ALA A 385 34.14 22.35 6.63
CA ALA A 385 34.63 23.35 5.70
C ALA A 385 35.53 22.74 4.59
N LEU A 386 36.13 21.58 4.86
CA LEU A 386 37.06 20.92 3.94
C LEU A 386 36.42 19.84 3.07
N THR A 387 35.37 19.16 3.57
CA THR A 387 34.85 17.95 2.92
C THR A 387 33.53 18.19 2.19
N SER A 388 32.73 19.20 2.57
CA SER A 388 31.38 19.54 2.06
C SER A 388 30.14 18.72 2.50
N PRO A 389 30.17 17.42 2.91
CA PRO A 389 28.99 16.75 3.45
C PRO A 389 28.70 17.20 4.89
N PRO A 390 27.47 16.93 5.38
CA PRO A 390 27.13 17.19 6.77
C PRO A 390 27.95 16.32 7.73
N VAL A 391 28.20 16.84 8.92
CA VAL A 391 28.91 16.16 10.02
C VAL A 391 28.19 14.86 10.40
N LEU A 392 26.86 14.85 10.34
CA LEU A 392 26.04 13.68 10.60
C LEU A 392 25.08 13.43 9.44
N SER A 393 25.06 12.19 8.93
CA SER A 393 24.00 11.70 8.05
C SER A 393 23.18 10.67 8.83
N ALA A 394 22.13 11.15 9.50
CA ALA A 394 21.26 10.34 10.33
C ALA A 394 20.08 9.75 9.53
N ARG A 395 19.69 8.53 9.89
CA ARG A 395 18.51 7.82 9.40
C ARG A 395 17.66 7.40 10.58
N TYR A 396 16.35 7.55 10.41
CA TYR A 396 15.36 7.04 11.36
C TYR A 396 14.67 5.83 10.74
N HIS A 397 14.62 4.72 11.47
CA HIS A 397 13.97 3.50 11.04
C HIS A 397 12.76 3.25 11.93
N LEU A 398 11.57 3.24 11.31
CA LEU A 398 10.34 2.83 11.96
C LEU A 398 9.86 1.57 11.23
N PHE A 399 9.65 0.50 11.98
CA PHE A 399 9.08 -0.73 11.45
C PHE A 399 7.63 -0.79 11.87
N LEU A 400 6.75 -1.03 10.89
CA LEU A 400 5.33 -1.23 11.12
C LEU A 400 4.96 -2.60 10.56
N ARG A 401 4.21 -3.38 11.34
CA ARG A 401 3.74 -4.70 10.93
C ARG A 401 2.27 -4.61 10.56
N SER A 402 1.94 -5.18 9.40
CA SER A 402 0.54 -5.39 9.01
C SER A 402 -0.10 -6.47 9.88
N LEU A 403 -1.42 -6.37 10.08
CA LEU A 403 -2.17 -7.44 10.73
C LEU A 403 -2.21 -8.67 9.82
N GLU A 404 -1.52 -9.73 10.25
CA GLU A 404 -1.55 -11.06 9.61
C GLU A 404 -2.82 -11.84 9.92
N GLY A 405 -3.59 -11.39 10.92
CA GLY A 405 -4.84 -11.97 11.32
C GLY A 405 -5.34 -11.33 12.61
N ALA A 406 -6.55 -11.71 13.00
CA ALA A 406 -6.99 -11.58 14.37
C ALA A 406 -7.74 -12.86 14.75
N TYR A 407 -7.68 -13.18 16.02
CA TYR A 407 -8.22 -14.41 16.55
C TYR A 407 -9.07 -14.13 17.77
N ILE A 408 -10.12 -14.92 17.96
CA ILE A 408 -10.93 -14.91 19.16
C ILE A 408 -10.62 -16.14 20.02
N GLN A 409 -10.49 -15.90 21.31
CA GLN A 409 -10.44 -16.93 22.35
C GLN A 409 -11.55 -16.65 23.35
N PHE A 410 -12.37 -17.66 23.67
CA PHE A 410 -13.53 -17.49 24.56
C PHE A 410 -13.24 -17.81 26.04
N LEU A 411 -12.16 -18.54 26.33
CA LEU A 411 -11.80 -19.01 27.67
C LEU A 411 -10.36 -18.59 28.01
N PRO A 412 -10.07 -18.22 29.28
CA PRO A 412 -10.99 -18.11 30.41
C PRO A 412 -11.95 -16.92 30.34
N GLN A 413 -11.65 -15.95 29.46
CA GLN A 413 -12.50 -14.81 29.13
C GLN A 413 -12.46 -14.56 27.62
N GLU A 414 -13.50 -13.93 27.09
CA GLU A 414 -13.56 -13.56 25.68
C GLU A 414 -12.56 -12.44 25.37
N GLN A 415 -11.63 -12.71 24.45
CA GLN A 415 -10.60 -11.77 24.05
C GLN A 415 -10.19 -11.92 22.58
N ILE A 416 -9.70 -10.81 22.01
CA ILE A 416 -9.09 -10.74 20.69
C ILE A 416 -7.57 -10.79 20.82
N LEU A 417 -6.96 -11.67 20.03
CA LEU A 417 -5.51 -11.88 19.93
C LEU A 417 -5.06 -11.47 18.53
N LEU A 418 -3.87 -10.89 18.40
CA LEU A 418 -3.27 -10.58 17.09
C LEU A 418 -2.38 -11.72 16.59
N GLU A 419 -1.83 -12.52 17.51
CA GLU A 419 -1.09 -13.74 17.19
C GLU A 419 -1.70 -14.96 17.90
N LYS A 420 -1.68 -16.13 17.23
CA LYS A 420 -2.19 -17.37 17.83
C LYS A 420 -1.43 -17.79 19.10
N ASN A 421 -0.16 -17.40 19.22
CA ASN A 421 0.71 -17.82 20.33
C ASN A 421 0.48 -17.03 21.63
N ASP A 422 -0.28 -15.93 21.58
CA ASP A 422 -0.54 -15.08 22.76
C ASP A 422 -1.66 -15.62 23.66
N GLY A 423 -2.45 -16.58 23.16
CA GLY A 423 -3.61 -17.13 23.87
C GLY A 423 -3.29 -18.24 24.87
N ASP A 424 -4.24 -18.53 25.75
CA ASP A 424 -4.15 -19.67 26.66
C ASP A 424 -4.16 -21.01 25.88
N PRO A 425 -3.13 -21.87 26.01
CA PRO A 425 -3.05 -23.13 25.27
C PRO A 425 -4.12 -24.17 25.68
N SER A 426 -4.86 -23.94 26.77
CA SER A 426 -5.92 -24.82 27.26
C SER A 426 -7.28 -24.62 26.57
N ALA A 427 -7.39 -23.62 25.69
CA ALA A 427 -8.60 -23.28 24.96
C ALA A 427 -8.36 -23.16 23.46
N ALA A 428 -9.41 -23.34 22.65
CA ALA A 428 -9.30 -23.18 21.21
C ALA A 428 -9.27 -21.70 20.83
N ILE A 429 -8.52 -21.41 19.77
CA ILE A 429 -8.35 -20.08 19.19
C ILE A 429 -8.91 -20.14 17.78
N PHE A 430 -9.77 -19.20 17.43
CA PHE A 430 -10.48 -19.19 16.15
C PHE A 430 -10.13 -17.93 15.36
N GLU A 431 -9.83 -18.08 14.08
CA GLU A 431 -9.68 -16.94 13.17
C GLU A 431 -11.03 -16.24 12.98
N ILE A 432 -11.00 -14.90 12.87
CA ILE A 432 -12.21 -14.10 12.76
C ILE A 432 -12.26 -13.20 11.53
N ALA A 433 -13.49 -13.00 11.06
CA ALA A 433 -13.86 -12.05 10.02
C ALA A 433 -14.99 -11.14 10.51
N LEU A 434 -15.09 -9.92 9.95
CA LEU A 434 -16.07 -8.91 10.31
C LEU A 434 -16.90 -8.48 9.10
N CYS A 435 -18.21 -8.32 9.31
CA CYS A 435 -19.03 -7.57 8.38
C CYS A 435 -18.52 -6.12 8.29
N ARG A 436 -18.15 -5.67 7.08
CA ARG A 436 -17.65 -4.30 6.81
C ARG A 436 -18.59 -3.20 7.29
N GLU A 437 -19.86 -3.53 7.36
CA GLU A 437 -20.93 -2.60 7.62
C GLU A 437 -21.36 -2.65 9.09
N CYS A 438 -21.85 -3.79 9.59
CA CYS A 438 -22.40 -3.88 10.95
C CYS A 438 -21.41 -4.30 12.04
N GLY A 439 -20.21 -4.74 11.68
CA GLY A 439 -19.21 -5.22 12.64
C GLY A 439 -19.51 -6.58 13.26
N GLN A 440 -20.51 -7.31 12.76
CA GLN A 440 -20.77 -8.69 13.18
C GLN A 440 -19.54 -9.54 12.92
N HIS A 441 -19.05 -10.23 13.95
CA HIS A 441 -17.95 -11.17 13.82
C HIS A 441 -18.44 -12.55 13.37
N TYR A 442 -17.56 -13.23 12.64
CA TYR A 442 -17.72 -14.56 12.09
C TYR A 442 -16.46 -15.35 12.41
N ILE A 443 -16.62 -16.60 12.83
CA ILE A 443 -15.52 -17.55 12.97
C ILE A 443 -15.26 -18.15 11.59
N VAL A 444 -13.99 -18.16 11.18
CA VAL A 444 -13.57 -18.70 9.89
C VAL A 444 -13.25 -20.19 10.04
N ALA A 445 -13.77 -20.99 9.11
CA ALA A 445 -13.61 -22.44 9.08
C ALA A 445 -13.30 -22.94 7.66
N PRO A 446 -12.77 -24.15 7.48
CA PRO A 446 -12.45 -24.70 6.15
C PRO A 446 -13.68 -24.82 5.25
N LYS A 447 -13.48 -24.74 3.93
CA LYS A 447 -14.54 -24.99 2.94
C LYS A 447 -15.17 -26.36 3.18
N GLY A 448 -16.50 -26.43 3.15
CA GLY A 448 -17.23 -27.69 3.20
C GLY A 448 -17.31 -28.38 4.57
N LEU A 449 -16.76 -27.80 5.65
CA LEU A 449 -16.84 -28.37 7.00
C LEU A 449 -18.31 -28.62 7.41
N LYS A 450 -18.65 -29.89 7.69
CA LYS A 450 -19.99 -30.28 8.18
C LYS A 450 -19.99 -30.52 9.68
N SER A 451 -19.11 -31.36 10.19
CA SER A 451 -18.92 -31.60 11.63
C SER A 451 -17.49 -32.06 11.85
N GLY A 452 -16.94 -31.82 13.04
CA GLY A 452 -15.56 -32.11 13.38
C GLY A 452 -14.81 -30.91 13.93
N LYS A 453 -13.51 -31.07 14.11
CA LYS A 453 -12.63 -30.02 14.67
C LYS A 453 -12.35 -28.95 13.62
N LEU A 454 -12.51 -27.69 14.02
CA LEU A 454 -12.11 -26.55 13.19
C LEU A 454 -10.58 -26.57 13.01
N THR A 455 -10.17 -26.43 11.76
CA THR A 455 -8.78 -26.24 11.36
C THR A 455 -8.65 -24.94 10.57
N GLU A 456 -7.43 -24.55 10.25
CA GLU A 456 -7.16 -23.41 9.38
C GLU A 456 -7.71 -23.67 7.97
N ALA A 457 -8.33 -22.65 7.40
CA ALA A 457 -8.92 -22.72 6.07
C ALA A 457 -7.86 -22.44 5.00
N ILE A 458 -7.98 -23.08 3.84
CA ILE A 458 -6.94 -23.05 2.81
C ILE A 458 -7.17 -21.83 1.89
N ARG A 459 -6.14 -20.98 1.80
CA ARG A 459 -6.15 -19.69 1.07
C ARG A 459 -5.45 -19.73 -0.28
N ASP A 460 -4.87 -20.87 -0.66
CA ASP A 460 -4.21 -21.04 -1.96
C ASP A 460 -5.24 -21.38 -3.05
N PRO A 461 -5.50 -20.50 -4.03
CA PRO A 461 -6.47 -20.76 -5.09
C PRO A 461 -6.12 -21.95 -5.98
N SER A 462 -4.86 -22.42 -5.96
CA SER A 462 -4.44 -23.61 -6.71
C SER A 462 -4.80 -24.94 -6.01
N HIS A 463 -5.21 -24.89 -4.74
CA HIS A 463 -5.56 -26.07 -3.95
C HIS A 463 -7.04 -26.46 -4.14
N GLU A 464 -7.33 -27.76 -4.22
CA GLU A 464 -8.70 -28.27 -4.46
C GLU A 464 -9.69 -27.85 -3.35
N GLU A 465 -9.21 -27.79 -2.11
CA GLU A 465 -9.99 -27.37 -0.94
C GLU A 465 -9.95 -25.84 -0.69
N PHE A 466 -9.54 -25.03 -1.68
CA PHE A 466 -9.54 -23.57 -1.59
C PHE A 466 -10.92 -23.02 -1.18
N GLY A 467 -10.93 -22.19 -0.14
CA GLY A 467 -12.08 -21.42 0.30
C GLY A 467 -12.32 -21.45 1.80
N ALA A 468 -13.41 -20.81 2.21
CA ALA A 468 -13.76 -20.64 3.62
C ALA A 468 -15.26 -20.82 3.86
N THR A 469 -15.58 -21.27 5.07
CA THR A 469 -16.93 -21.30 5.63
C THR A 469 -16.97 -20.32 6.79
N PHE A 470 -17.99 -19.47 6.83
CA PHE A 470 -18.17 -18.50 7.91
C PHE A 470 -19.24 -18.98 8.89
N LEU A 471 -18.89 -19.01 10.16
CA LEU A 471 -19.77 -19.40 11.25
C LEU A 471 -20.10 -18.17 12.09
N ARG A 472 -21.37 -17.79 12.15
CA ARG A 472 -21.82 -16.64 12.93
C ARG A 472 -22.31 -17.07 14.30
N PRO A 473 -21.74 -16.57 15.41
CA PRO A 473 -22.31 -16.81 16.74
C PRO A 473 -23.74 -16.30 16.87
N ILE A 474 -24.59 -17.06 17.56
CA ILE A 474 -25.99 -16.72 17.84
C ILE A 474 -26.05 -16.03 19.20
N GLU A 475 -26.47 -14.77 19.21
CA GLU A 475 -26.65 -13.99 20.44
C GLU A 475 -28.08 -14.15 21.01
N ASN A 476 -29.10 -14.38 20.17
CA ASN A 476 -30.52 -14.48 20.57
C ASN A 476 -31.30 -15.53 19.75
N ASP A 477 -32.38 -16.10 20.30
CA ASP A 477 -33.18 -17.13 19.61
C ASP A 477 -33.94 -16.64 18.34
N ASP A 478 -34.15 -15.33 18.19
CA ASP A 478 -34.75 -14.72 17.00
C ASP A 478 -33.84 -14.78 15.75
N ASP A 479 -32.54 -15.05 15.92
CA ASP A 479 -31.56 -15.17 14.82
C ASP A 479 -31.72 -16.43 13.97
N THR A 480 -32.68 -17.30 14.30
CA THR A 480 -32.87 -18.62 13.69
C THR A 480 -33.69 -18.62 12.40
N ARG A 481 -34.29 -17.48 12.01
CA ARG A 481 -35.12 -17.36 10.79
C ARG A 481 -34.28 -16.93 9.57
N GLU A 482 -34.41 -17.62 8.45
CA GLU A 482 -33.82 -17.21 7.16
C GLU A 482 -34.50 -15.97 6.59
N ASP A 483 -33.70 -15.14 5.93
CA ASP A 483 -34.11 -13.82 5.46
C ASP A 483 -33.42 -13.50 4.13
N ASP A 484 -33.73 -14.29 3.10
CA ASP A 484 -33.24 -14.05 1.75
C ASP A 484 -33.86 -12.74 1.21
N GLU A 485 -33.01 -11.78 0.83
CA GLU A 485 -33.42 -10.63 0.00
C GLU A 485 -33.58 -11.06 -1.48
N ASP A 486 -33.30 -12.33 -1.82
CA ASP A 486 -33.70 -12.93 -3.09
C ASP A 486 -35.16 -13.36 -2.99
N GLU A 487 -36.05 -12.38 -3.17
CA GLU A 487 -37.07 -12.48 -4.21
C GLU A 487 -37.63 -13.92 -4.43
N ASN A 488 -38.36 -14.47 -3.45
CA ASN A 488 -39.34 -15.57 -3.60
C ASN A 488 -40.09 -15.80 -2.27
N GLU A 489 -41.33 -15.28 -2.14
CA GLU A 489 -42.26 -15.73 -1.09
C GLU A 489 -42.62 -17.23 -1.22
N ASP A 490 -42.34 -17.85 -2.37
CA ASP A 490 -42.57 -19.29 -2.63
C ASP A 490 -41.39 -20.19 -2.22
N ALA A 491 -40.26 -19.62 -1.78
CA ALA A 491 -39.20 -20.41 -1.16
C ALA A 491 -39.64 -20.78 0.26
N LYS A 492 -39.84 -22.07 0.54
CA LYS A 492 -39.95 -22.54 1.93
C LYS A 492 -38.77 -21.96 2.71
N PRO A 493 -38.96 -21.41 3.92
CA PRO A 493 -37.83 -20.97 4.73
C PRO A 493 -36.87 -22.15 4.89
N SER A 494 -35.67 -22.08 4.31
CA SER A 494 -34.68 -23.09 4.65
C SER A 494 -34.34 -22.88 6.12
N ILE A 495 -34.25 -23.98 6.84
CA ILE A 495 -33.88 -23.94 8.25
C ILE A 495 -32.40 -23.56 8.28
N LYS A 496 -32.05 -22.46 8.96
CA LYS A 496 -30.64 -22.09 9.19
C LYS A 496 -29.91 -23.31 9.76
N GLU A 497 -28.78 -23.68 9.18
CA GLU A 497 -27.99 -24.77 9.73
C GLU A 497 -27.30 -24.30 11.02
N ILE A 498 -27.91 -24.64 12.16
CA ILE A 498 -27.39 -24.32 13.49
C ILE A 498 -26.51 -25.48 13.96
N TYR A 499 -25.35 -25.13 14.50
CA TYR A 499 -24.39 -26.06 15.08
C TYR A 499 -24.02 -25.62 16.50
N GLN A 500 -23.58 -26.57 17.32
CA GLN A 500 -22.88 -26.30 18.57
C GLN A 500 -21.37 -26.43 18.34
N LEU A 501 -20.62 -25.41 18.78
CA LEU A 501 -19.17 -25.33 18.70
C LEU A 501 -18.58 -25.36 20.10
N CYS A 502 -17.69 -26.32 20.37
CA CYS A 502 -16.93 -26.36 21.60
C CYS A 502 -15.78 -25.35 21.57
N VAL A 503 -15.81 -24.34 22.43
CA VAL A 503 -14.78 -23.29 22.47
C VAL A 503 -13.48 -23.72 23.14
N ARG A 504 -13.48 -24.87 23.83
CA ARG A 504 -12.26 -25.46 24.41
C ARG A 504 -11.43 -26.27 23.41
N CYS A 505 -12.05 -27.12 22.59
CA CYS A 505 -11.32 -27.99 21.65
C CYS A 505 -11.58 -27.67 20.16
N GLY A 506 -12.53 -26.80 19.84
CA GLY A 506 -12.88 -26.44 18.47
C GLY A 506 -13.71 -27.49 17.72
N GLU A 507 -14.28 -28.49 18.40
CA GLU A 507 -15.17 -29.47 17.76
C GLU A 507 -16.57 -28.90 17.54
N MET A 508 -17.13 -29.08 16.33
CA MET A 508 -18.44 -28.60 15.92
C MET A 508 -19.35 -29.76 15.48
N ALA A 509 -20.62 -29.74 15.89
CA ALA A 509 -21.64 -30.71 15.47
C ALA A 509 -23.04 -30.05 15.40
N LYS A 510 -24.01 -30.64 14.67
CA LYS A 510 -25.40 -30.13 14.64
C LYS A 510 -26.07 -30.26 16.01
N ASP A 511 -25.86 -31.39 16.66
CA ASP A 511 -26.26 -31.66 18.03
C ASP A 511 -25.10 -31.31 18.98
N LYS A 512 -24.77 -32.16 19.96
CA LYS A 512 -23.62 -31.98 20.85
C LYS A 512 -22.32 -32.52 20.21
N PRO A 513 -21.19 -31.79 20.27
CA PRO A 513 -19.88 -32.32 19.87
C PRO A 513 -19.52 -33.58 20.67
N HIS A 514 -18.71 -34.49 20.10
CA HIS A 514 -18.34 -35.75 20.74
C HIS A 514 -17.30 -35.57 21.86
N CYS A 515 -16.66 -34.41 21.95
CA CYS A 515 -15.77 -34.08 23.06
C CYS A 515 -16.48 -34.11 24.42
N SER A 516 -15.71 -34.37 25.48
CA SER A 516 -16.20 -34.40 26.87
C SER A 516 -16.43 -33.01 27.48
N HIS A 517 -16.23 -31.94 26.73
CA HIS A 517 -16.35 -30.57 27.21
C HIS A 517 -17.79 -30.05 27.17
N ASN A 518 -18.12 -29.13 28.08
CA ASN A 518 -19.44 -28.47 28.14
C ASN A 518 -19.38 -26.98 27.76
N ASP A 519 -18.20 -26.48 27.39
CA ASP A 519 -17.98 -25.10 26.96
C ASP A 519 -18.44 -24.94 25.49
N LEU A 520 -19.75 -24.80 25.28
CA LEU A 520 -20.39 -24.81 23.96
C LEU A 520 -21.05 -23.46 23.63
N ILE A 521 -20.84 -22.98 22.40
CA ILE A 521 -21.59 -21.85 21.82
C ILE A 521 -22.43 -22.32 20.63
N ARG A 522 -23.51 -21.62 20.31
CA ARG A 522 -24.33 -21.91 19.12
C ARG A 522 -23.89 -21.00 17.97
N VAL A 523 -23.73 -21.58 16.78
CA VAL A 523 -23.33 -20.87 15.56
C VAL A 523 -24.25 -21.19 14.40
N VAL A 524 -24.49 -20.22 13.52
CA VAL A 524 -25.13 -20.41 12.21
C VAL A 524 -24.03 -20.58 11.17
N LYS A 525 -24.09 -21.65 10.39
CA LYS A 525 -23.26 -21.79 9.20
C LYS A 525 -23.85 -20.98 8.06
N GLU A 526 -23.12 -19.96 7.60
CA GLU A 526 -23.56 -19.13 6.49
C GLU A 526 -23.43 -19.89 5.15
N LYS A 527 -24.33 -19.59 4.19
CA LYS A 527 -24.25 -20.15 2.84
C LYS A 527 -23.04 -19.55 2.12
N SER A 528 -22.11 -20.41 1.72
CA SER A 528 -20.97 -20.03 0.87
C SER A 528 -21.44 -19.52 -0.49
N ASN A 529 -20.58 -18.76 -1.19
CA ASN A 529 -20.86 -18.35 -2.56
C ASN A 529 -20.84 -19.57 -3.51
N ASP A 530 -21.79 -19.64 -4.44
CA ASP A 530 -21.86 -20.73 -5.43
C ASP A 530 -20.80 -20.58 -6.54
N ASN A 531 -20.13 -19.43 -6.60
CA ASN A 531 -19.03 -19.18 -7.53
C ASN A 531 -17.71 -19.63 -6.91
N ASP A 532 -17.04 -20.61 -7.52
CA ASP A 532 -15.75 -21.14 -7.05
C ASP A 532 -14.64 -20.09 -7.00
N ASP A 533 -14.68 -19.06 -7.87
CA ASP A 533 -13.73 -17.93 -7.83
C ASP A 533 -13.92 -17.04 -6.57
N LYS A 534 -14.97 -17.28 -5.80
CA LYS A 534 -15.33 -16.56 -4.57
C LYS A 534 -15.65 -17.54 -3.43
N ALA A 535 -15.01 -18.71 -3.45
CA ALA A 535 -15.23 -19.79 -2.48
C ALA A 535 -14.85 -19.39 -1.03
N ASP A 536 -14.13 -18.29 -0.85
CA ASP A 536 -13.72 -17.67 0.40
C ASP A 536 -14.62 -16.51 0.85
N GLN A 537 -15.75 -16.26 0.17
CA GLN A 537 -16.64 -15.13 0.43
C GLN A 537 -18.09 -15.57 0.67
N ILE A 538 -18.89 -14.69 1.28
CA ILE A 538 -20.35 -14.85 1.36
C ILE A 538 -21.06 -13.78 0.53
N LYS A 539 -22.27 -14.08 0.04
CA LYS A 539 -23.03 -13.14 -0.81
C LYS A 539 -23.51 -11.90 -0.05
N GLN A 540 -23.87 -12.08 1.21
CA GLN A 540 -24.36 -11.02 2.09
C GLN A 540 -24.11 -11.37 3.56
N CYS A 541 -24.03 -10.37 4.42
CA CYS A 541 -23.98 -10.54 5.86
C CYS A 541 -25.29 -11.14 6.39
N GLY A 542 -25.25 -12.35 6.96
CA GLY A 542 -26.40 -13.02 7.56
C GLY A 542 -27.05 -12.32 8.77
N ASN A 543 -26.43 -11.26 9.30
CA ASN A 543 -27.00 -10.42 10.36
C ASN A 543 -27.71 -9.15 9.82
N CYS A 544 -27.00 -8.30 9.06
CA CYS A 544 -27.56 -7.01 8.63
C CYS A 544 -28.03 -6.98 7.17
N GLY A 545 -27.80 -8.04 6.39
CA GLY A 545 -28.14 -8.12 4.97
C GLY A 545 -27.25 -7.27 4.06
N TYR A 546 -26.14 -6.73 4.57
CA TYR A 546 -25.20 -5.98 3.73
C TYR A 546 -24.57 -6.88 2.67
N ASN A 547 -24.63 -6.43 1.42
CA ASN A 547 -23.98 -7.02 0.28
C ASN A 547 -23.05 -5.93 -0.30
N ALA A 548 -21.83 -6.29 -0.69
CA ALA A 548 -20.80 -5.31 -1.07
C ALA A 548 -20.60 -5.16 -2.59
N ALA A 549 -21.64 -5.44 -3.40
CA ALA A 549 -21.70 -5.08 -4.82
C ALA A 549 -20.53 -5.58 -5.68
N GLY A 550 -20.01 -6.77 -5.38
CA GLY A 550 -18.85 -7.34 -6.06
C GLY A 550 -17.60 -7.47 -5.17
N ARG A 551 -17.54 -6.73 -4.06
CA ARG A 551 -16.59 -6.98 -2.95
C ARG A 551 -17.15 -8.04 -1.99
N ASP A 552 -16.29 -8.50 -1.09
CA ASP A 552 -16.67 -9.36 0.03
C ASP A 552 -17.34 -8.57 1.17
N PRO A 553 -18.60 -8.86 1.53
CA PRO A 553 -19.28 -8.21 2.66
C PRO A 553 -18.71 -8.55 4.04
N VAL A 554 -18.06 -9.70 4.21
CA VAL A 554 -17.48 -10.16 5.49
C VAL A 554 -15.99 -10.39 5.28
N ARG A 555 -15.18 -9.42 5.71
CA ARG A 555 -13.74 -9.47 5.52
C ARG A 555 -13.04 -10.11 6.71
N GLU A 556 -12.08 -10.97 6.45
CA GLU A 556 -11.11 -11.39 7.46
C GLU A 556 -10.35 -10.18 8.00
N ILE A 557 -9.91 -10.23 9.27
CA ILE A 557 -9.08 -9.19 9.88
C ILE A 557 -7.62 -9.41 9.49
N VAL A 558 -7.40 -9.41 8.19
CA VAL A 558 -6.09 -9.35 7.56
C VAL A 558 -6.00 -8.01 6.85
N HIS A 559 -4.84 -7.39 6.94
CA HIS A 559 -4.51 -6.31 6.03
C HIS A 559 -3.52 -6.80 5.00
N GLY A 560 -3.98 -6.84 3.75
CA GLY A 560 -3.09 -6.65 2.61
C GLY A 560 -2.28 -5.36 2.81
N THR A 561 -1.11 -5.32 2.21
CA THR A 561 -0.12 -4.25 2.31
C THR A 561 -0.70 -2.85 2.03
N ASP A 562 -1.73 -2.73 1.20
CA ASP A 562 -2.14 -1.48 0.56
C ASP A 562 -2.80 -0.44 1.47
N GLY A 563 -3.74 -0.87 2.33
CA GLY A 563 -4.43 0.01 3.27
C GLY A 563 -3.46 0.69 4.26
N PRO A 564 -2.67 -0.10 5.02
CA PRO A 564 -1.60 0.41 5.88
C PRO A 564 -0.62 1.31 5.13
N HIS A 565 -0.12 0.90 3.96
CA HIS A 565 0.83 1.69 3.19
C HIS A 565 0.24 3.02 2.74
N SER A 566 -1.05 3.07 2.38
CA SER A 566 -1.73 4.30 2.00
C SER A 566 -1.82 5.29 3.17
N VAL A 567 -2.13 4.80 4.38
CA VAL A 567 -2.13 5.63 5.61
C VAL A 567 -0.75 6.18 5.91
N ILE A 568 0.30 5.36 5.77
CA ILE A 568 1.69 5.77 5.98
C ILE A 568 2.08 6.82 4.94
N ALA A 569 1.93 6.54 3.65
CA ALA A 569 2.30 7.44 2.56
C ALA A 569 1.56 8.78 2.65
N THR A 570 0.25 8.75 2.93
CA THR A 570 -0.55 9.96 3.12
C THR A 570 -0.10 10.76 4.33
N THR A 571 0.23 10.09 5.45
CA THR A 571 0.73 10.76 6.66
C THR A 571 2.10 11.39 6.43
N LEU A 572 3.01 10.69 5.75
CA LEU A 572 4.31 11.25 5.36
C LEU A 572 4.11 12.46 4.45
N TYR A 573 3.31 12.33 3.40
CA TYR A 573 3.06 13.38 2.43
C TYR A 573 2.50 14.68 3.05
N GLN A 574 1.61 14.57 4.04
CA GLN A 574 1.06 15.73 4.75
C GLN A 574 2.08 16.45 5.63
N ASN A 575 3.06 15.74 6.18
CA ASN A 575 3.95 16.26 7.20
C ASN A 575 5.37 16.58 6.71
N LEU A 576 5.73 16.13 5.50
CA LEU A 576 7.02 16.41 4.90
C LEU A 576 7.06 17.79 4.24
N GLU A 577 8.10 18.57 4.53
CA GLU A 577 8.35 19.87 3.87
C GLU A 577 8.64 19.68 2.37
N ARG A 578 9.45 18.67 2.04
CA ARG A 578 9.66 18.19 0.67
C ARG A 578 8.71 17.02 0.44
N LYS A 579 7.59 17.30 -0.21
CA LYS A 579 6.48 16.38 -0.50
C LYS A 579 6.85 15.26 -1.50
N LYS A 580 7.86 14.46 -1.16
CA LYS A 580 8.41 13.39 -1.98
C LYS A 580 8.55 12.13 -1.17
N VAL A 581 7.86 11.07 -1.59
CA VAL A 581 7.89 9.75 -0.97
C VAL A 581 8.35 8.75 -2.02
N LEU A 582 9.37 7.96 -1.68
CA LEU A 582 9.76 6.78 -2.45
C LEU A 582 9.19 5.56 -1.72
N ALA A 583 8.36 4.80 -2.41
CA ALA A 583 7.88 3.50 -1.96
C ALA A 583 8.63 2.40 -2.72
N PHE A 584 8.85 1.27 -2.06
CA PHE A 584 9.48 0.09 -2.67
C PHE A 584 8.62 -1.11 -2.29
N ALA A 585 8.46 -2.06 -3.23
CA ALA A 585 7.74 -3.32 -3.02
C ALA A 585 8.59 -4.50 -3.51
N ASP A 586 8.30 -5.70 -2.99
CA ASP A 586 9.04 -6.93 -3.33
C ASP A 586 8.72 -7.44 -4.73
N SER A 587 7.55 -7.08 -5.27
CA SER A 587 7.13 -7.41 -6.63
C SER A 587 6.71 -6.18 -7.42
N ARG A 588 6.84 -6.26 -8.75
CA ARG A 588 6.39 -5.20 -9.67
C ARG A 588 4.88 -5.01 -9.62
N GLN A 589 4.13 -6.10 -9.43
CA GLN A 589 2.67 -6.08 -9.37
C GLN A 589 2.19 -5.34 -8.11
N GLU A 590 2.84 -5.55 -6.97
CA GLU A 590 2.56 -4.81 -5.74
C GLU A 590 2.86 -3.32 -5.88
N ALA A 591 3.99 -2.95 -6.48
CA ALA A 591 4.33 -1.53 -6.71
C ALA A 591 3.28 -0.82 -7.59
N ALA A 592 2.88 -1.46 -8.70
CA ALA A 592 1.85 -0.93 -9.59
C ALA A 592 0.48 -0.83 -8.90
N PHE A 593 0.09 -1.86 -8.15
CA PHE A 593 -1.16 -1.88 -7.41
C PHE A 593 -1.19 -0.83 -6.30
N PHE A 594 -0.10 -0.67 -5.53
CA PHE A 594 0.04 0.34 -4.50
C PHE A 594 -0.10 1.75 -5.08
N ALA A 595 0.56 2.03 -6.21
CA ALA A 595 0.47 3.33 -6.87
C ALA A 595 -0.99 3.67 -7.24
N TRP A 596 -1.66 2.75 -7.93
CA TRP A 596 -3.08 2.90 -8.29
C TRP A 596 -4.01 3.02 -7.07
N TYR A 597 -3.81 2.18 -6.05
CA TYR A 597 -4.65 2.17 -4.86
C TYR A 597 -4.50 3.44 -4.02
N LEU A 598 -3.26 3.90 -3.81
CA LEU A 598 -3.00 5.15 -3.09
C LEU A 598 -3.62 6.33 -3.83
N ASP A 599 -3.42 6.42 -5.15
CA ASP A 599 -4.01 7.47 -5.96
C ASP A 599 -5.53 7.50 -5.82
N LYS A 600 -6.20 6.37 -6.08
CA LYS A 600 -7.66 6.26 -5.99
C LYS A 600 -8.20 6.57 -4.59
N SER A 601 -7.60 5.98 -3.56
CA SER A 601 -8.04 6.17 -2.17
C SER A 601 -7.85 7.62 -1.71
N TYR A 602 -6.75 8.26 -2.09
CA TYR A 602 -6.52 9.67 -1.79
C TYR A 602 -7.52 10.57 -2.51
N HIS A 603 -7.84 10.29 -3.78
CA HIS A 603 -8.86 11.05 -4.52
C HIS A 603 -10.25 10.98 -3.87
N ASP A 604 -10.69 9.79 -3.44
CA ASP A 604 -11.97 9.64 -2.73
C ASP A 604 -11.97 10.41 -1.38
N ILE A 605 -10.86 10.38 -0.64
CA ILE A 605 -10.69 11.13 0.62
C ILE A 605 -10.70 12.65 0.37
N LEU A 606 -9.96 13.10 -0.64
CA LEU A 606 -9.88 14.51 -1.02
C LEU A 606 -11.24 15.04 -1.49
N SER A 607 -12.01 14.24 -2.23
CA SER A 607 -13.35 14.61 -2.68
C SER A 607 -14.29 14.90 -1.50
N ARG A 608 -14.29 14.04 -0.47
CA ARG A 608 -15.07 14.24 0.77
C ARG A 608 -14.56 15.42 1.60
N ASN A 609 -13.24 15.58 1.74
CA ASN A 609 -12.64 16.75 2.39
C ASN A 609 -13.07 18.05 1.70
N LEU A 610 -13.02 18.09 0.36
CA LEU A 610 -13.42 19.23 -0.44
C LEU A 610 -14.91 19.55 -0.29
N PHE A 611 -15.77 18.52 -0.31
CA PHE A 611 -17.20 18.69 -0.05
C PHE A 611 -17.43 19.34 1.33
N LEU A 612 -16.73 18.87 2.37
CA LEU A 612 -16.83 19.46 3.70
C LEU A 612 -16.36 20.92 3.72
N ARG A 613 -15.27 21.26 3.02
CA ARG A 613 -14.79 22.64 2.89
C ARG A 613 -15.79 23.53 2.16
N ILE A 614 -16.42 23.03 1.10
CA ILE A 614 -17.50 23.73 0.39
C ILE A 614 -18.67 23.99 1.34
N ALA A 615 -19.10 22.97 2.09
CA ALA A 615 -20.17 23.09 3.07
C ALA A 615 -19.82 24.10 4.18
N LYS A 616 -18.59 24.10 4.70
CA LYS A 616 -18.10 25.07 5.70
C LYS A 616 -17.97 26.50 5.15
N SER A 617 -17.90 26.67 3.83
CA SER A 617 -17.74 27.99 3.21
C SER A 617 -19.02 28.85 3.21
N PHE A 618 -20.19 28.28 3.50
CA PHE A 618 -21.44 29.05 3.56
C PHE A 618 -21.46 29.91 4.85
N LYS A 619 -21.62 31.24 4.71
CA LYS A 619 -21.52 32.20 5.84
C LYS A 619 -22.58 31.96 6.93
N GLU A 620 -23.81 31.65 6.51
CA GLU A 620 -24.89 31.20 7.38
C GLU A 620 -25.39 29.90 6.78
N PHE A 621 -25.17 28.80 7.49
CA PHE A 621 -25.69 27.51 7.05
C PHE A 621 -27.19 27.47 7.41
N PRO A 622 -28.11 27.37 6.43
CA PRO A 622 -29.53 27.35 6.73
C PRO A 622 -29.84 26.17 7.65
N SER A 623 -30.65 26.38 8.70
CA SER A 623 -31.07 25.30 9.61
C SER A 623 -31.78 24.15 8.86
N GLY A 624 -32.45 24.44 7.74
CA GLY A 624 -33.07 23.45 6.85
C GLY A 624 -32.13 22.70 5.92
N GLY A 625 -30.84 23.07 5.87
CA GLY A 625 -29.85 22.50 4.94
C GLY A 625 -29.77 23.21 3.59
N ILE A 626 -28.83 22.77 2.74
CA ILE A 626 -28.52 23.38 1.44
C ILE A 626 -28.84 22.39 0.31
N ALA A 627 -29.50 22.85 -0.74
CA ALA A 627 -29.81 22.04 -1.91
C ALA A 627 -28.54 21.65 -2.69
N LEU A 628 -28.54 20.44 -3.28
CA LEU A 628 -27.39 19.93 -4.05
C LEU A 628 -26.94 20.91 -5.16
N ALA A 629 -27.90 21.52 -5.87
CA ALA A 629 -27.60 22.51 -6.91
C ALA A 629 -26.86 23.75 -6.37
N THR A 630 -27.21 24.21 -5.17
CA THR A 630 -26.54 25.33 -4.52
C THR A 630 -25.12 24.96 -4.08
N ILE A 631 -24.90 23.72 -3.64
CA ILE A 631 -23.56 23.19 -3.34
C ILE A 631 -22.73 23.14 -4.62
N ALA A 632 -23.30 22.67 -5.73
CA ALA A 632 -22.65 22.63 -7.04
C ALA A 632 -22.24 24.03 -7.53
N ASP A 633 -23.14 25.01 -7.44
CA ASP A 633 -22.86 26.40 -7.80
C ASP A 633 -21.72 26.99 -6.92
N ARG A 634 -21.72 26.69 -5.61
CA ARG A 634 -20.68 27.13 -4.68
C ARG A 634 -19.33 26.49 -4.99
N ALA A 635 -19.31 25.20 -5.31
CA ALA A 635 -18.13 24.47 -5.72
C ALA A 635 -17.51 25.09 -6.98
N LEU A 636 -18.33 25.42 -7.98
CA LEU A 636 -17.86 26.06 -9.21
C LEU A 636 -17.27 27.45 -8.95
N LEU A 637 -17.93 28.27 -8.13
CA LEU A 637 -17.48 29.65 -7.87
C LEU A 637 -16.22 29.74 -7.01
N GLY A 638 -16.08 28.85 -6.02
CA GLY A 638 -15.02 28.94 -5.00
C GLY A 638 -13.92 27.88 -5.08
N PHE A 639 -14.16 26.77 -5.79
CA PHE A 639 -13.33 25.57 -5.72
C PHE A 639 -13.10 24.89 -7.08
N ARG A 640 -13.38 25.57 -8.21
CA ARG A 640 -13.30 24.97 -9.56
C ARG A 640 -11.99 24.27 -9.87
N ASP A 641 -10.85 24.80 -9.41
CA ASP A 641 -9.54 24.25 -9.74
C ASP A 641 -9.31 22.87 -9.12
N ALA A 642 -9.99 22.55 -8.01
CA ALA A 642 -9.90 21.24 -7.37
C ALA A 642 -10.71 20.14 -8.08
N PHE A 643 -11.52 20.49 -9.09
CA PHE A 643 -12.31 19.55 -9.89
C PHE A 643 -11.80 19.41 -11.34
N LYS A 644 -10.63 19.98 -11.63
CA LYS A 644 -9.93 19.79 -12.89
C LYS A 644 -9.21 18.44 -12.91
N GLU A 645 -9.35 17.70 -13.98
CA GLU A 645 -8.57 16.51 -14.31
C GLU A 645 -7.31 16.87 -15.12
N SER A 646 -7.33 18.00 -15.86
CA SER A 646 -6.18 18.50 -16.62
C SER A 646 -5.91 20.00 -16.39
N GLU A 647 -4.72 20.47 -16.82
CA GLU A 647 -4.33 21.88 -16.68
C GLU A 647 -5.29 22.85 -17.43
N SER A 648 -6.07 22.36 -18.40
CA SER A 648 -6.88 23.20 -19.29
C SER A 648 -8.34 22.75 -19.48
N ASP A 649 -8.97 22.15 -18.47
CA ASP A 649 -10.38 21.73 -18.58
C ASP A 649 -11.35 22.91 -18.81
N ASP A 650 -12.34 22.67 -19.67
CA ASP A 650 -13.44 23.59 -19.93
C ASP A 650 -14.51 23.55 -18.81
N GLU A 651 -15.32 24.61 -18.71
CA GLU A 651 -16.31 24.74 -17.64
C GLU A 651 -17.38 23.61 -17.60
N PRO A 652 -17.92 23.12 -18.74
CA PRO A 652 -18.83 21.97 -18.76
C PRO A 652 -18.23 20.71 -18.10
N THR A 653 -16.96 20.40 -18.38
CA THR A 653 -16.27 19.24 -17.79
C THR A 653 -16.12 19.41 -16.28
N ILE A 654 -15.70 20.60 -15.82
CA ILE A 654 -15.61 20.91 -14.39
C ILE A 654 -16.98 20.77 -13.70
N ARG A 655 -18.05 21.29 -14.33
CA ARG A 655 -19.43 21.15 -13.80
C ARG A 655 -19.87 19.69 -13.71
N LYS A 656 -19.56 18.87 -14.72
CA LYS A 656 -19.84 17.42 -14.70
C LYS A 656 -19.10 16.74 -13.55
N ASN A 657 -17.82 17.06 -13.35
CA ASN A 657 -16.99 16.50 -12.27
C ASN A 657 -17.50 16.87 -10.88
N ILE A 658 -17.95 18.12 -10.69
CA ILE A 658 -18.61 18.56 -9.46
C ILE A 658 -19.87 17.72 -9.20
N TRP A 659 -20.77 17.60 -10.18
CA TRP A 659 -21.99 16.82 -10.02
C TRP A 659 -21.71 15.33 -9.76
N ARG A 660 -20.73 14.75 -10.45
CA ARG A 660 -20.26 13.38 -10.21
C ARG A 660 -19.81 13.20 -8.75
N ALA A 661 -18.99 14.10 -8.23
CA ALA A 661 -18.52 14.05 -6.84
C ALA A 661 -19.68 14.19 -5.82
N LEU A 662 -20.60 15.13 -6.05
CA LEU A 662 -21.78 15.33 -5.19
C LEU A 662 -22.66 14.08 -5.14
N TYR A 663 -22.98 13.50 -6.30
CA TYR A 663 -23.81 12.29 -6.35
C TYR A 663 -23.10 11.06 -5.79
N ARG A 664 -21.78 10.94 -5.96
CA ARG A 664 -21.00 9.84 -5.34
C ARG A 664 -21.03 9.90 -3.82
N GLU A 665 -21.00 11.09 -3.21
CA GLU A 665 -21.18 11.22 -1.75
C GLU A 665 -22.65 10.99 -1.33
N PHE A 666 -23.61 11.52 -2.10
CA PHE A 666 -25.04 11.33 -1.82
C PHE A 666 -25.49 9.86 -1.92
N LEU A 667 -24.90 9.09 -2.84
CA LEU A 667 -25.21 7.69 -3.14
C LEU A 667 -24.07 6.74 -2.74
N THR A 668 -23.28 7.12 -1.75
CA THR A 668 -22.05 6.39 -1.40
C THR A 668 -22.29 4.92 -1.05
N GLU A 669 -21.43 4.03 -1.57
CA GLU A 669 -21.43 2.60 -1.26
C GLU A 669 -20.75 2.28 0.09
N GLU A 670 -20.05 3.26 0.66
CA GLU A 670 -19.23 3.13 1.86
C GLU A 670 -19.81 3.97 3.00
N GLN A 671 -21.05 3.66 3.38
CA GLN A 671 -21.85 4.48 4.30
C GLN A 671 -21.19 4.72 5.66
N ARG A 672 -20.34 3.80 6.13
CA ARG A 672 -19.66 3.95 7.41
C ARG A 672 -18.58 5.04 7.41
N ILE A 673 -17.92 5.24 6.27
CA ILE A 673 -16.80 6.18 6.11
C ILE A 673 -17.18 7.39 5.24
N SER A 674 -18.46 7.58 4.94
CA SER A 674 -18.94 8.81 4.29
C SER A 674 -18.98 9.98 5.28
N LEU A 675 -19.16 11.20 4.78
CA LEU A 675 -19.29 12.39 5.65
C LEU A 675 -20.48 12.27 6.60
N GLU A 676 -21.56 11.63 6.16
CA GLU A 676 -22.71 11.32 7.02
C GLU A 676 -22.38 10.21 8.02
N GLY A 677 -21.71 9.14 7.56
CA GLY A 677 -21.31 8.00 8.38
C GLY A 677 -20.43 8.35 9.56
N VAL A 678 -19.52 9.31 9.35
CA VAL A 678 -18.60 9.80 10.39
C VAL A 678 -19.15 10.99 11.20
N GLY A 679 -20.39 11.41 10.93
CA GLY A 679 -21.09 12.44 11.69
C GLY A 679 -20.66 13.89 11.42
N LEU A 680 -20.22 14.21 10.19
CA LEU A 680 -19.86 15.58 9.80
C LEU A 680 -20.99 16.32 9.08
N ILE A 681 -21.77 15.60 8.27
CA ILE A 681 -22.98 16.11 7.62
C ILE A 681 -24.17 15.20 7.92
N CYS A 682 -25.37 15.65 7.61
CA CYS A 682 -26.52 14.77 7.44
C CYS A 682 -27.30 15.12 6.17
N TRP A 683 -27.92 14.11 5.58
CA TRP A 683 -28.89 14.31 4.50
C TRP A 683 -30.28 14.47 5.11
N SER A 684 -30.96 15.58 4.76
CA SER A 684 -32.32 15.86 5.20
C SER A 684 -33.24 16.12 4.01
N ILE A 685 -34.56 16.09 4.26
CA ILE A 685 -35.58 16.33 3.24
C ILE A 685 -36.36 17.58 3.60
N GLU A 686 -36.36 18.54 2.68
CA GLU A 686 -37.31 19.66 2.73
C GLU A 686 -38.65 19.17 2.17
N PHE A 687 -39.57 18.77 3.04
CA PHE A 687 -40.86 18.29 2.57
C PHE A 687 -41.68 19.43 1.93
N PRO A 688 -42.32 19.18 0.78
CA PRO A 688 -43.20 20.15 0.14
C PRO A 688 -44.38 20.51 1.04
N LYS A 689 -44.90 21.74 0.89
CA LYS A 689 -46.04 22.23 1.69
C LYS A 689 -47.32 21.39 1.56
N TRP A 690 -47.48 20.69 0.43
CA TRP A 690 -48.61 19.80 0.18
C TRP A 690 -48.49 18.46 0.91
N PHE A 691 -47.27 18.04 1.29
CA PHE A 691 -47.07 16.75 1.93
C PHE A 691 -47.58 16.78 3.36
N LYS A 692 -48.51 15.88 3.67
CA LYS A 692 -49.04 15.67 5.01
C LYS A 692 -48.69 14.27 5.47
N ILE A 693 -48.30 14.16 6.74
CA ILE A 693 -48.01 12.88 7.36
C ILE A 693 -49.30 12.05 7.44
N PRO A 694 -49.28 10.78 6.98
CA PRO A 694 -50.43 9.89 7.10
C PRO A 694 -50.90 9.71 8.55
N ASP A 695 -52.21 9.81 8.77
CA ASP A 695 -52.81 9.69 10.10
C ASP A 695 -52.57 8.32 10.75
N VAL A 696 -52.39 7.26 9.94
CA VAL A 696 -52.08 5.92 10.43
C VAL A 696 -50.88 5.93 11.37
N LEU A 697 -49.83 6.71 11.11
CA LEU A 697 -48.62 6.77 11.96
C LEU A 697 -48.87 7.35 13.35
N ARG A 698 -49.93 8.15 13.52
CA ARG A 698 -50.31 8.78 14.79
C ARG A 698 -51.32 7.95 15.59
N GLN A 699 -51.89 6.92 14.98
CA GLN A 699 -52.85 6.01 15.60
C GLN A 699 -52.16 4.74 16.13
N PRO A 700 -52.75 4.03 17.11
CA PRO A 700 -52.27 2.71 17.51
C PRO A 700 -52.18 1.76 16.30
N PRO A 701 -51.15 0.89 16.20
CA PRO A 701 -50.15 0.57 17.22
C PRO A 701 -48.89 1.47 17.20
N TRP A 702 -48.79 2.41 16.25
CA TRP A 702 -47.62 3.26 16.05
C TRP A 702 -47.58 4.42 17.03
N SER A 703 -48.68 5.15 17.18
CA SER A 703 -48.86 6.27 18.13
C SER A 703 -47.64 7.22 18.19
N LEU A 704 -47.11 7.59 17.02
CA LEU A 704 -45.95 8.48 16.91
C LEU A 704 -46.38 9.94 17.06
N THR A 705 -45.51 10.75 17.64
CA THR A 705 -45.64 12.22 17.58
C THR A 705 -45.51 12.70 16.13
N GLU A 706 -45.95 13.92 15.84
CA GLU A 706 -45.81 14.48 14.49
C GLU A 706 -44.34 14.56 14.03
N VAL A 707 -43.42 14.86 14.96
CA VAL A 707 -41.98 14.88 14.72
C VAL A 707 -41.46 13.48 14.41
N GLU A 708 -41.76 12.49 15.26
CA GLU A 708 -41.33 11.10 15.06
C GLU A 708 -41.89 10.49 13.77
N ALA A 709 -43.14 10.81 13.43
CA ALA A 709 -43.76 10.33 12.19
C ALA A 709 -43.10 10.94 10.94
N ARG A 710 -42.68 12.20 11.02
CA ARG A 710 -41.90 12.87 9.96
C ARG A 710 -40.48 12.30 9.85
N ASP A 711 -39.82 12.07 10.97
CA ASP A 711 -38.50 11.44 11.00
C ASP A 711 -38.57 10.01 10.44
N LEU A 712 -39.61 9.24 10.77
CA LEU A 712 -39.84 7.94 10.17
C LEU A 712 -40.01 8.04 8.64
N ALA A 713 -40.74 9.03 8.13
CA ALA A 713 -40.87 9.24 6.69
C ALA A 713 -39.50 9.53 6.02
N VAL A 714 -38.63 10.30 6.68
CA VAL A 714 -37.25 10.52 6.22
C VAL A 714 -36.47 9.22 6.19
N VAL A 715 -36.49 8.43 7.27
CA VAL A 715 -35.80 7.12 7.33
C VAL A 715 -36.29 6.18 6.21
N LEU A 716 -37.60 6.15 5.95
CA LEU A 716 -38.18 5.30 4.90
C LEU A 716 -37.76 5.76 3.49
N LEU A 717 -37.75 7.06 3.22
CA LEU A 717 -37.26 7.63 1.96
C LEU A 717 -35.75 7.41 1.79
N ASP A 718 -34.99 7.46 2.87
CA ASP A 718 -33.55 7.16 2.85
C ASP A 718 -33.27 5.71 2.43
N THR A 719 -34.20 4.77 2.69
CA THR A 719 -34.10 3.40 2.13
C THR A 719 -34.13 3.37 0.60
N MET A 720 -34.77 4.34 -0.06
CA MET A 720 -34.69 4.48 -1.52
C MET A 720 -33.32 5.01 -1.96
N ARG A 721 -32.75 5.99 -1.24
CA ARG A 721 -31.42 6.55 -1.54
C ARG A 721 -30.33 5.48 -1.40
N THR A 722 -30.32 4.77 -0.28
CA THR A 722 -29.36 3.68 0.00
C THR A 722 -29.53 2.45 -0.91
N LYS A 723 -30.69 2.28 -1.54
CA LYS A 723 -30.94 1.30 -2.60
C LYS A 723 -30.80 1.89 -4.01
N TYR A 724 -30.24 3.09 -4.17
CA TYR A 724 -29.91 3.70 -5.46
C TYR A 724 -31.13 4.05 -6.34
N ALA A 725 -32.29 4.27 -5.72
CA ALA A 725 -33.52 4.71 -6.40
C ALA A 725 -33.64 6.23 -6.39
N VAL A 726 -32.71 6.91 -7.07
CA VAL A 726 -32.63 8.37 -7.18
C VAL A 726 -32.53 8.75 -8.64
N GLU A 727 -33.29 9.78 -9.05
CA GLU A 727 -33.17 10.36 -10.40
C GLU A 727 -32.01 11.36 -10.46
N LEU A 728 -31.19 11.33 -11.53
CA LEU A 728 -30.03 12.21 -11.65
C LEU A 728 -30.44 13.53 -12.29
N LYS A 729 -30.72 14.54 -11.46
CA LYS A 729 -31.07 15.89 -11.92
C LYS A 729 -29.92 16.86 -11.65
N CYS A 730 -29.38 17.46 -12.69
CA CYS A 730 -28.30 18.45 -12.61
C CYS A 730 -28.83 19.84 -13.02
N LYS A 731 -28.28 20.90 -12.43
CA LYS A 731 -28.57 22.28 -12.82
C LYS A 731 -27.61 22.73 -13.93
N GLY A 732 -28.14 23.48 -14.91
CA GLY A 732 -27.42 23.84 -16.14
C GLY A 732 -27.47 22.70 -17.16
N ASP A 733 -26.94 22.91 -18.37
CA ASP A 733 -26.91 21.92 -19.46
C ASP A 733 -25.92 20.75 -19.20
N VAL A 734 -25.85 20.27 -17.96
CA VAL A 734 -24.98 19.16 -17.53
C VAL A 734 -25.78 17.87 -17.62
N ALA A 735 -25.42 17.00 -18.55
CA ALA A 735 -25.95 15.63 -18.61
C ALA A 735 -25.07 14.68 -17.80
N LEU A 736 -25.69 13.94 -16.87
CA LEU A 736 -25.03 12.91 -16.05
C LEU A 736 -25.86 11.64 -16.08
N ASN A 737 -25.24 10.53 -16.47
CA ASN A 737 -25.86 9.21 -16.50
C ASN A 737 -25.33 8.34 -15.36
N TRP A 738 -26.01 7.22 -15.08
CA TRP A 738 -25.62 6.32 -13.99
C TRP A 738 -24.19 5.79 -14.11
N GLN A 739 -23.75 5.50 -15.34
CA GLN A 739 -22.39 4.98 -15.62
C GLN A 739 -21.30 6.01 -15.29
N ASP A 740 -21.57 7.31 -15.40
CA ASP A 740 -20.62 8.38 -15.06
C ASP A 740 -20.28 8.40 -13.56
N LEU A 741 -21.13 7.81 -12.72
CA LEU A 741 -20.90 7.76 -11.27
C LEU A 741 -19.90 6.66 -10.86
N GLU A 742 -19.63 5.68 -11.73
CA GLU A 742 -18.73 4.55 -11.47
C GLU A 742 -19.04 3.82 -10.14
N LEU A 743 -20.32 3.62 -9.86
CA LEU A 743 -20.79 2.84 -8.72
C LEU A 743 -20.91 1.36 -9.12
N GLY A 744 -20.61 0.43 -8.21
CA GLY A 744 -20.71 -1.02 -8.46
C GLY A 744 -22.15 -1.54 -8.55
N ARG A 745 -23.13 -0.71 -8.17
CA ARG A 745 -24.56 -1.04 -8.13
C ARG A 745 -25.31 -0.50 -9.34
N MET A 746 -26.38 -1.20 -9.74
CA MET A 746 -27.33 -0.67 -10.72
C MET A 746 -28.29 0.33 -10.08
N GLN A 747 -28.73 1.31 -10.85
CA GLN A 747 -29.81 2.21 -10.45
C GLN A 747 -31.10 1.42 -10.30
N THR A 748 -31.83 1.63 -9.21
CA THR A 748 -33.11 0.93 -8.97
C THR A 748 -34.30 1.88 -9.05
N ARG A 749 -35.51 1.33 -8.90
CA ARG A 749 -36.77 2.06 -8.82
C ARG A 749 -37.73 1.31 -7.90
N PHE A 750 -38.65 2.04 -7.27
CA PHE A 750 -39.56 1.46 -6.30
C PHE A 750 -40.98 1.41 -6.82
N ARG A 751 -41.71 0.36 -6.44
CA ARG A 751 -43.14 0.20 -6.75
C ARG A 751 -43.86 -0.30 -5.51
N CYS A 752 -45.05 0.22 -5.20
CA CYS A 752 -45.96 -0.43 -4.24
C CYS A 752 -46.99 -1.25 -5.04
N GLY A 753 -47.08 -2.54 -4.76
CA GLY A 753 -47.99 -3.45 -5.46
C GLY A 753 -47.47 -4.88 -5.50
N SER A 754 -47.94 -5.68 -6.46
CA SER A 754 -47.47 -7.05 -6.68
C SER A 754 -45.98 -7.07 -7.05
N ARG A 755 -45.32 -8.21 -6.82
CA ARG A 755 -43.89 -8.37 -7.04
C ARG A 755 -43.51 -8.13 -8.51
N ALA A 756 -42.40 -7.42 -8.73
CA ALA A 756 -41.80 -7.29 -10.05
C ALA A 756 -40.84 -8.46 -10.30
N LYS A 757 -40.78 -8.96 -11.54
CA LYS A 757 -39.79 -9.95 -11.96
C LYS A 757 -38.45 -9.32 -12.36
N GLN A 758 -38.38 -7.99 -12.37
CA GLN A 758 -37.23 -7.21 -12.86
C GLN A 758 -36.29 -6.88 -11.70
N LYS A 759 -34.99 -7.14 -11.90
CA LYS A 759 -33.96 -6.99 -10.86
C LYS A 759 -33.75 -5.54 -10.37
N ASP A 760 -34.14 -4.54 -11.16
CA ASP A 760 -34.03 -3.12 -10.84
C ASP A 760 -35.24 -2.57 -10.08
N VAL A 761 -36.28 -3.37 -9.82
CA VAL A 761 -37.52 -2.92 -9.19
C VAL A 761 -37.65 -3.45 -7.76
N VAL A 762 -37.68 -2.54 -6.79
CA VAL A 762 -37.83 -2.85 -5.35
C VAL A 762 -39.28 -2.66 -4.91
N ASN A 763 -39.86 -3.64 -4.20
CA ASN A 763 -41.21 -3.50 -3.65
C ASN A 763 -41.20 -2.61 -2.39
N TRP A 764 -41.84 -1.44 -2.45
CA TRP A 764 -42.00 -0.55 -1.30
C TRP A 764 -42.78 -1.20 -0.15
N CYS A 765 -43.88 -1.87 -0.50
CA CYS A 765 -44.88 -2.45 0.40
C CYS A 765 -44.57 -3.90 0.82
N GLY A 766 -43.36 -4.41 0.55
CA GLY A 766 -43.01 -5.79 0.87
C GLY A 766 -42.88 -6.04 2.37
N ALA A 767 -43.68 -6.95 2.91
CA ALA A 767 -43.75 -7.28 4.34
C ALA A 767 -42.49 -7.88 4.98
N GLN A 768 -41.54 -8.38 4.19
CA GLN A 768 -40.28 -8.95 4.70
C GLN A 768 -39.07 -8.02 4.52
N GLY A 769 -39.27 -6.87 3.85
CA GLY A 769 -38.21 -5.92 3.54
C GLY A 769 -37.70 -5.14 4.77
N SER A 770 -36.60 -4.40 4.59
CA SER A 770 -35.98 -3.60 5.66
C SER A 770 -36.95 -2.61 6.33
N ARG A 771 -37.83 -1.98 5.53
CA ARG A 771 -38.88 -1.06 6.01
C ARG A 771 -39.90 -1.74 6.92
N ALA A 772 -40.39 -2.91 6.52
CA ALA A 772 -41.34 -3.68 7.31
C ALA A 772 -40.74 -4.09 8.66
N ARG A 773 -39.48 -4.53 8.68
CA ARG A 773 -38.78 -4.87 9.93
C ARG A 773 -38.55 -3.69 10.85
N LEU A 774 -38.26 -2.51 10.28
CA LEU A 774 -38.17 -1.29 11.07
C LEU A 774 -39.51 -1.00 11.76
N LEU A 775 -40.63 -1.17 11.06
CA LEU A 775 -41.96 -1.03 11.64
C LEU A 775 -42.22 -2.09 12.73
N VAL A 776 -41.90 -3.36 12.49
CA VAL A 776 -41.97 -4.42 13.51
C VAL A 776 -41.18 -4.04 14.76
N LYS A 777 -39.96 -3.52 14.59
CA LYS A 777 -39.10 -3.06 15.68
C LYS A 777 -39.72 -1.87 16.44
N LEU A 778 -40.29 -0.90 15.73
CA LEU A 778 -40.97 0.27 16.33
C LEU A 778 -42.19 -0.11 17.16
N ALA A 779 -42.92 -1.14 16.73
CA ALA A 779 -44.08 -1.67 17.43
C ALA A 779 -43.73 -2.78 18.44
N GLN A 780 -42.44 -3.03 18.69
CA GLN A 780 -41.96 -4.06 19.64
C GLN A 780 -42.56 -5.45 19.35
N GLY A 781 -42.74 -5.80 18.07
CA GLY A 781 -43.28 -7.09 17.65
C GLY A 781 -44.80 -7.27 17.79
N LYS A 782 -45.54 -6.24 18.24
CA LYS A 782 -47.00 -6.32 18.50
C LYS A 782 -47.88 -6.00 17.27
N VAL A 783 -47.38 -6.28 16.06
CA VAL A 783 -48.03 -5.93 14.79
C VAL A 783 -48.03 -7.11 13.84
N ASP A 784 -49.13 -7.27 13.11
CA ASP A 784 -49.25 -8.30 12.07
C ASP A 784 -48.78 -7.80 10.68
N LYS A 785 -48.69 -8.74 9.73
CA LYS A 785 -48.22 -8.48 8.36
C LYS A 785 -49.11 -7.46 7.64
N ASP A 786 -50.42 -7.57 7.80
CA ASP A 786 -51.42 -6.76 7.08
C ASP A 786 -51.38 -5.30 7.54
N GLN A 787 -51.22 -5.06 8.84
CA GLN A 787 -51.05 -3.73 9.42
C GLN A 787 -49.80 -3.03 8.88
N ILE A 788 -48.69 -3.76 8.72
CA ILE A 788 -47.44 -3.24 8.16
C ILE A 788 -47.62 -2.87 6.69
N GLU A 789 -48.14 -3.78 5.86
CA GLU A 789 -48.35 -3.53 4.44
C GLU A 789 -49.31 -2.37 4.19
N ARG A 790 -50.40 -2.29 4.97
CA ARG A 790 -51.34 -1.17 4.92
C ARG A 790 -50.66 0.14 5.27
N THR A 791 -49.90 0.19 6.35
CA THR A 791 -49.18 1.39 6.79
C THR A 791 -48.21 1.86 5.71
N LEU A 792 -47.41 0.96 5.14
CA LEU A 792 -46.49 1.28 4.05
C LEU A 792 -47.21 1.77 2.79
N ARG A 793 -48.38 1.23 2.48
CA ARG A 793 -49.22 1.64 1.33
C ARG A 793 -49.80 3.03 1.51
N GLU A 794 -50.30 3.36 2.70
CA GLU A 794 -50.81 4.71 3.00
C GLU A 794 -49.68 5.75 2.95
N ILE A 795 -48.49 5.41 3.45
CA ILE A 795 -47.29 6.27 3.30
C ILE A 795 -46.93 6.43 1.82
N TRP A 796 -46.91 5.34 1.04
CA TRP A 796 -46.63 5.40 -0.39
C TRP A 796 -47.58 6.35 -1.11
N GLN A 797 -48.89 6.22 -0.88
CA GLN A 797 -49.91 7.07 -1.48
C GLN A 797 -49.67 8.55 -1.19
N ALA A 798 -49.33 8.91 0.06
CA ALA A 798 -49.02 10.27 0.44
C ALA A 798 -47.74 10.81 -0.23
N LEU A 799 -46.74 9.96 -0.48
CA LEU A 799 -45.48 10.34 -1.14
C LEU A 799 -45.60 10.47 -2.67
N THR A 800 -46.60 9.82 -3.27
CA THR A 800 -46.78 9.75 -4.74
C THR A 800 -47.88 10.66 -5.29
N LEU A 801 -48.31 11.67 -4.54
CA LEU A 801 -49.24 12.69 -5.05
C LEU A 801 -48.63 13.37 -6.30
N GLU A 802 -49.41 13.41 -7.39
CA GLU A 802 -48.98 14.05 -8.64
C GLU A 802 -49.16 15.57 -8.53
N GLU A 803 -48.05 16.28 -8.45
CA GLU A 803 -47.93 17.73 -8.27
C GLU A 803 -46.86 18.26 -9.25
N ASP A 804 -46.83 19.57 -9.51
CA ASP A 804 -45.89 20.20 -10.47
C ASP A 804 -44.41 19.86 -10.19
N THR A 805 -44.06 19.72 -8.91
CA THR A 805 -42.75 19.22 -8.49
C THR A 805 -42.96 18.04 -7.53
N PRO A 806 -42.93 16.79 -8.04
CA PRO A 806 -43.21 15.63 -7.21
C PRO A 806 -42.05 15.34 -6.26
N LEU A 807 -42.35 14.73 -5.11
CA LEU A 807 -41.33 14.21 -4.19
C LEU A 807 -40.64 12.98 -4.79
N LEU A 808 -41.40 12.19 -5.56
CA LEU A 808 -40.96 10.98 -6.25
C LEU A 808 -41.25 11.08 -7.76
N GLU A 809 -40.21 11.02 -8.58
CA GLU A 809 -40.30 11.02 -10.04
C GLU A 809 -40.95 9.74 -10.55
N ARG A 810 -41.83 9.86 -11.54
CA ARG A 810 -42.47 8.72 -12.20
C ARG A 810 -41.59 8.16 -13.31
N ILE A 811 -41.22 6.88 -13.18
CA ILE A 811 -40.48 6.11 -14.18
C ILE A 811 -41.31 4.89 -14.53
N ASP A 812 -42.02 4.94 -15.66
CA ASP A 812 -43.03 3.95 -16.07
C ASP A 812 -44.12 3.76 -14.98
N ASP A 813 -44.20 2.55 -14.41
CA ASP A 813 -45.08 2.15 -13.31
C ASP A 813 -44.42 2.24 -11.92
N ALA A 814 -43.17 2.71 -11.85
CA ALA A 814 -42.36 2.81 -10.64
C ALA A 814 -41.99 4.27 -10.31
N ARG A 815 -41.20 4.45 -9.25
CA ARG A 815 -40.79 5.76 -8.73
C ARG A 815 -39.31 5.81 -8.33
N ARG A 816 -38.71 6.98 -8.47
CA ARG A 816 -37.37 7.32 -7.93
C ARG A 816 -37.43 8.61 -7.13
N LEU A 817 -36.52 8.80 -6.18
CA LEU A 817 -36.41 10.04 -5.41
C LEU A 817 -36.08 11.20 -6.34
N ASN A 818 -36.79 12.31 -6.18
CA ASN A 818 -36.40 13.60 -6.76
C ASN A 818 -35.33 14.27 -5.84
N PRO A 819 -34.08 14.42 -6.29
CA PRO A 819 -33.00 14.99 -5.47
C PRO A 819 -33.23 16.48 -5.13
N TYR A 820 -34.16 17.18 -5.80
CA TYR A 820 -34.48 18.58 -5.52
C TYR A 820 -35.04 18.84 -4.12
N TRP A 821 -35.57 17.81 -3.46
CA TRP A 821 -36.07 17.93 -2.08
C TRP A 821 -35.02 17.57 -1.03
N TRP A 822 -33.86 17.05 -1.44
CA TRP A 822 -32.80 16.68 -0.52
C TRP A 822 -31.88 17.86 -0.22
N ARG A 823 -31.46 17.94 1.04
CA ARG A 823 -30.60 18.99 1.56
C ARG A 823 -29.42 18.34 2.26
N SER A 824 -28.24 18.92 2.11
CA SER A 824 -27.09 18.60 2.97
C SER A 824 -27.04 19.59 4.12
N ARG A 825 -26.80 19.10 5.34
CA ARG A 825 -26.63 19.95 6.51
C ARG A 825 -25.37 19.63 7.27
N LEU A 826 -24.60 20.65 7.63
CA LEU A 826 -23.48 20.51 8.57
C LEU A 826 -24.01 20.20 9.96
N ILE A 827 -23.41 19.22 10.63
CA ILE A 827 -23.69 18.92 12.03
C ILE A 827 -22.82 19.87 12.87
N ALA A 828 -23.42 20.70 13.72
CA ALA A 828 -22.65 21.57 14.60
C ALA A 828 -21.92 20.75 15.68
N GLU A 829 -20.86 21.28 16.29
CA GLU A 829 -20.08 20.50 17.28
C GLU A 829 -20.94 20.09 18.47
N GLN A 830 -21.72 21.04 19.00
CA GLN A 830 -22.57 20.84 20.18
C GLN A 830 -24.00 20.40 19.82
N GLU A 831 -24.26 20.09 18.55
CA GLU A 831 -25.58 19.60 18.14
C GLU A 831 -25.82 18.20 18.70
N THR A 832 -27.03 17.96 19.19
CA THR A 832 -27.46 16.63 19.63
C THR A 832 -27.53 15.69 18.43
N ILE A 833 -26.73 14.63 18.51
CA ILE A 833 -26.76 13.51 17.59
C ILE A 833 -26.95 12.21 18.37
N PHE A 834 -27.19 11.12 17.67
CA PHE A 834 -27.51 9.84 18.24
C PHE A 834 -26.52 8.78 17.78
N GLU A 835 -25.90 8.08 18.73
CA GLU A 835 -25.00 6.97 18.45
C GLU A 835 -25.64 5.65 18.89
N CYS A 836 -25.66 4.65 18.00
CA CYS A 836 -26.13 3.32 18.36
C CYS A 836 -25.12 2.61 19.27
N ARG A 837 -25.58 2.16 20.45
CA ARG A 837 -24.73 1.48 21.46
C ARG A 837 -24.12 0.16 21.01
N ILE A 838 -24.68 -0.45 19.95
CA ILE A 838 -24.26 -1.77 19.45
C ILE A 838 -23.44 -1.61 18.16
N CYS A 839 -24.03 -1.05 17.10
CA CYS A 839 -23.37 -1.00 15.79
C CYS A 839 -22.55 0.28 15.54
N GLY A 840 -22.56 1.26 16.46
CA GLY A 840 -21.79 2.51 16.36
C GLY A 840 -22.29 3.49 15.30
N ARG A 841 -23.44 3.23 14.68
CA ARG A 841 -23.99 4.10 13.64
C ARG A 841 -24.38 5.45 14.27
N ILE A 842 -23.92 6.53 13.64
CA ILE A 842 -24.30 7.90 13.97
C ILE A 842 -25.56 8.28 13.19
N GLN A 843 -26.50 8.96 13.84
CA GLN A 843 -27.78 9.42 13.28
C GLN A 843 -28.10 10.82 13.82
N THR A 844 -28.80 11.65 13.05
CA THR A 844 -29.28 12.97 13.49
C THR A 844 -30.76 12.98 13.88
N ILE A 845 -31.47 11.90 13.59
CA ILE A 845 -32.88 11.71 13.93
C ILE A 845 -33.04 10.44 14.78
N SER A 846 -34.07 10.42 15.62
CA SER A 846 -34.36 9.32 16.52
C SER A 846 -35.86 9.09 16.59
N VAL A 847 -36.30 7.91 16.15
CA VAL A 847 -37.70 7.47 16.30
C VAL A 847 -37.70 6.48 17.46
N ARG A 848 -38.34 6.84 18.60
CA ARG A 848 -38.39 6.01 19.82
C ARG A 848 -37.02 5.51 20.34
N GLY A 849 -35.92 6.21 20.03
CA GLY A 849 -34.59 5.80 20.49
C GLY A 849 -34.08 4.47 19.93
N ILE A 850 -34.66 3.97 18.83
CA ILE A 850 -34.23 2.69 18.23
C ILE A 850 -33.25 2.90 17.06
N CYS A 851 -32.27 2.01 16.93
CA CYS A 851 -31.41 2.02 15.75
C CYS A 851 -32.21 1.64 14.49
N THR A 852 -32.12 2.46 13.45
CA THR A 852 -32.79 2.25 12.14
C THR A 852 -32.17 1.16 11.27
N ARG A 853 -31.00 0.65 11.67
CA ARG A 853 -30.26 -0.38 10.91
C ARG A 853 -30.96 -1.73 10.99
N ARG A 854 -31.09 -2.39 9.82
CA ARG A 854 -31.59 -3.78 9.72
C ARG A 854 -30.75 -4.72 10.60
N GLY A 855 -31.43 -5.57 11.37
CA GLY A 855 -30.80 -6.60 12.21
C GLY A 855 -30.04 -6.08 13.42
N CYS A 856 -30.01 -4.77 13.67
CA CYS A 856 -29.39 -4.22 14.87
C CYS A 856 -30.44 -4.07 15.97
N PRO A 857 -30.34 -4.77 17.11
CA PRO A 857 -31.24 -4.60 18.24
C PRO A 857 -30.93 -3.34 19.07
N GLY A 858 -29.85 -2.61 18.73
CA GLY A 858 -29.36 -1.50 19.52
C GLY A 858 -30.33 -0.33 19.66
N THR A 859 -30.17 0.36 20.79
CA THR A 859 -30.79 1.66 21.08
C THR A 859 -29.81 2.79 20.84
N LEU A 860 -30.37 3.96 20.60
CA LEU A 860 -29.65 5.20 20.37
C LEU A 860 -29.34 5.90 21.70
N ARG A 861 -28.11 6.39 21.83
CA ARG A 861 -27.65 7.25 22.93
C ARG A 861 -27.47 8.67 22.37
N GLU A 862 -28.07 9.65 23.04
CA GLU A 862 -27.79 11.07 22.77
C GLU A 862 -26.33 11.40 23.08
N THR A 863 -25.69 12.11 22.16
CA THR A 863 -24.29 12.54 22.24
C THR A 863 -24.08 13.79 21.39
N SER A 864 -22.83 14.23 21.27
CA SER A 864 -22.39 15.34 20.41
C SER A 864 -21.06 14.99 19.75
N ARG A 865 -20.64 15.73 18.71
CA ARG A 865 -19.43 15.38 17.95
C ARG A 865 -18.15 15.28 18.79
N PRO A 866 -17.89 16.17 19.77
CA PRO A 866 -16.72 16.08 20.66
C PRO A 866 -16.70 14.82 21.54
N ASN A 867 -17.87 14.21 21.79
CA ASN A 867 -18.01 13.04 22.66
C ASN A 867 -17.92 11.71 21.89
N LEU A 868 -17.86 11.76 20.55
CA LEU A 868 -17.64 10.58 19.72
C LEU A 868 -16.17 10.16 19.77
N GLU A 869 -15.90 8.86 19.83
CA GLU A 869 -14.53 8.31 19.72
C GLU A 869 -13.82 8.86 18.48
N LEU A 870 -12.51 9.08 18.57
CA LEU A 870 -11.75 9.68 17.46
C LEU A 870 -11.65 8.72 16.27
N ASP A 871 -12.31 9.07 15.16
CA ASP A 871 -12.36 8.30 13.92
C ASP A 871 -11.27 8.73 12.93
N HIS A 872 -10.67 7.77 12.22
CA HIS A 872 -9.61 8.04 11.24
C HIS A 872 -10.08 8.90 10.07
N TYR A 873 -11.20 8.54 9.45
CA TYR A 873 -11.71 9.23 8.27
C TYR A 873 -12.30 10.60 8.62
N ARG A 874 -12.98 10.73 9.78
CA ARG A 874 -13.42 12.04 10.28
C ARG A 874 -12.25 13.01 10.43
N ALA A 875 -11.17 12.56 11.08
CA ALA A 875 -9.97 13.38 11.22
C ALA A 875 -9.40 13.78 9.86
N LEU A 876 -9.28 12.84 8.91
CA LEU A 876 -8.80 13.14 7.55
C LEU A 876 -9.69 14.12 6.77
N TYR A 877 -11.01 14.03 6.92
CA TYR A 877 -11.93 14.96 6.25
C TYR A 877 -11.91 16.36 6.84
N GLU A 878 -11.51 16.48 8.12
CA GLU A 878 -11.34 17.77 8.79
C GLU A 878 -9.92 18.35 8.68
N ASP A 879 -8.92 17.52 8.41
CA ASP A 879 -7.52 17.92 8.21
C ASP A 879 -7.36 18.83 6.98
N ASP A 880 -6.31 19.66 6.99
CA ASP A 880 -5.90 20.46 5.83
C ASP A 880 -5.10 19.58 4.85
N LEU A 881 -5.82 18.80 4.04
CA LEU A 881 -5.22 17.92 3.05
C LEU A 881 -4.56 18.74 1.93
N PRO A 882 -3.33 18.39 1.51
CA PRO A 882 -2.75 19.02 0.34
C PRO A 882 -3.61 18.74 -0.91
N GLY A 883 -3.91 19.77 -1.68
CA GLY A 883 -4.95 19.72 -2.73
C GLY A 883 -4.70 18.77 -3.90
N SER A 884 -3.50 18.21 -4.07
CA SER A 884 -3.24 17.17 -5.07
C SER A 884 -2.16 16.21 -4.59
N LEU A 885 -2.37 14.91 -4.80
CA LEU A 885 -1.35 13.87 -4.66
C LEU A 885 -1.21 13.23 -6.04
N VAL A 886 0.02 13.05 -6.51
CA VAL A 886 0.29 12.44 -7.81
C VAL A 886 1.19 11.26 -7.52
N VAL A 887 0.68 10.08 -7.80
CA VAL A 887 1.34 8.80 -7.52
C VAL A 887 1.57 8.11 -8.84
N GLU A 888 2.81 7.72 -9.09
CA GLU A 888 3.17 6.99 -10.31
C GLU A 888 3.97 5.74 -9.93
N GLU A 889 3.75 4.65 -10.67
CA GLU A 889 4.62 3.48 -10.57
C GLU A 889 5.97 3.77 -11.23
N HIS A 890 7.02 3.09 -10.78
CA HIS A 890 8.34 3.07 -11.37
C HIS A 890 8.84 1.62 -11.47
N THR A 891 8.05 0.80 -12.14
CA THR A 891 8.40 -0.59 -12.39
C THR A 891 9.23 -0.72 -13.67
N ALA A 892 10.05 -1.77 -13.75
CA ALA A 892 10.84 -2.07 -14.96
C ALA A 892 9.99 -2.52 -16.18
N GLN A 893 8.67 -2.36 -16.13
CA GLN A 893 7.74 -2.64 -17.23
C GLN A 893 7.31 -1.36 -17.95
N LEU A 894 7.55 -0.19 -17.34
CA LEU A 894 7.39 1.09 -18.01
C LEU A 894 8.39 1.21 -19.16
N ASP A 895 7.94 1.84 -20.24
CA ASP A 895 8.83 2.27 -21.31
C ASP A 895 9.93 3.19 -20.75
N HIS A 896 11.15 3.06 -21.26
CA HIS A 896 12.32 3.79 -20.77
C HIS A 896 12.09 5.31 -20.78
N ASN A 897 11.42 5.85 -21.81
CA ASN A 897 11.13 7.28 -21.89
C ASN A 897 10.15 7.72 -20.81
N LYS A 898 9.13 6.90 -20.55
CA LYS A 898 8.12 7.17 -19.52
C LYS A 898 8.71 7.07 -18.11
N ALA A 899 9.55 6.07 -17.85
CA ALA A 899 10.28 5.95 -16.58
C ALA A 899 11.19 7.17 -16.34
N ARG A 900 11.94 7.60 -17.35
CA ARG A 900 12.80 8.81 -17.27
C ARG A 900 11.98 10.08 -17.07
N GLU A 901 10.85 10.22 -17.76
CA GLU A 901 9.90 11.32 -17.58
C GLU A 901 9.41 11.36 -16.13
N PHE A 902 8.98 10.21 -15.58
CA PHE A 902 8.49 10.10 -14.22
C PHE A 902 9.58 10.42 -13.19
N GLN A 903 10.80 9.94 -13.37
CA GLN A 903 11.93 10.32 -12.54
C GLN A 903 12.19 11.83 -12.58
N GLN A 904 12.14 12.45 -13.76
CA GLN A 904 12.35 13.88 -13.90
C GLN A 904 11.22 14.67 -13.23
N ARG A 905 9.97 14.28 -13.46
CA ARG A 905 8.79 14.88 -12.81
C ARG A 905 8.81 14.71 -11.29
N PHE A 906 9.33 13.59 -10.77
CA PHE A 906 9.55 13.38 -9.34
C PHE A 906 10.68 14.27 -8.80
N LYS A 907 11.79 14.42 -9.55
CA LYS A 907 12.88 15.37 -9.22
C LYS A 907 12.39 16.82 -9.23
N ASP A 908 11.48 17.17 -10.13
CA ASP A 908 10.89 18.51 -10.24
C ASP A 908 9.74 18.74 -9.23
N GLY A 909 9.28 17.69 -8.54
CA GLY A 909 8.20 17.76 -7.54
C GLY A 909 6.79 17.78 -8.12
N LYS A 910 6.63 17.42 -9.40
CA LYS A 910 5.32 17.22 -10.06
C LYS A 910 4.70 15.85 -9.76
N ILE A 911 5.53 14.85 -9.48
CA ILE A 911 5.11 13.57 -8.91
C ILE A 911 5.52 13.58 -7.43
N HIS A 912 4.61 13.17 -6.57
CA HIS A 912 4.76 13.25 -5.13
C HIS A 912 5.15 11.91 -4.51
N VAL A 913 4.63 10.81 -5.07
CA VAL A 913 4.95 9.45 -4.64
C VAL A 913 5.36 8.65 -5.86
N LEU A 914 6.52 7.98 -5.77
CA LEU A 914 7.01 7.10 -6.80
C LEU A 914 7.20 5.71 -6.18
N SER A 915 6.51 4.70 -6.73
CA SER A 915 6.48 3.33 -6.19
C SER A 915 7.30 2.32 -6.97
#